data_AF-A0A4U0WYH6-F1
#
_entry.id   AF-A0A4U0WYH6-F1
#
_cell.length_a   1.000
_cell.length_b   1.000
_cell.length_c   1.000
_cell.angle_alpha   90.00
_cell.angle_beta   90.00
_cell.angle_gamma   90.00
#
_symmetry.space_group_name_H-M   'P 1'
#
loop_
_entity.id
_entity.type
_entity.pdbx_description
1 polymer ?
#
loop_
_entity_poly.entity_id
_entity_poly.type
_entity_poly.pdbx_seq_one_letter_code
_entity_poly.pdbx_strand_id
1 'polypeptide(L)'
;MSKVFARELNRPVYAIDTRNHGDSSHDPRHDYTALAEDVELFLQEHKLENSTLIGHSMGAKTAMTIALRHKVPIGSLIPIDNAPVDAALKSDFGKYVQGMKRIEEAKCKKQSDADAVLADYEESLPIRQFLLTNLVRDPETGTQKFRIPIKYLSAALDNMADFPFKDPEEARYNGPTLMVRGTKSRYVADEMLPTIGRFFPRFQLADIEAGHWVVSEKPEEFRKALSAALPLAYAQTQSNETVLGVYMFHRHGDRTAKSTPPSNLTDLGYQEVYTSGQYYRSRYIASDATYRINGINADVVKQSQIAVSAPADTVLQNSAMGFLQSLYPPVGSGLDTDTLKNGTVITAPMDGYQLIPISLVTSGSGSEDNGWLQSASGCAQATISSNNFFTSAEYMSLLNSTHGLYQSVLPTINGTFNSSTATFKNAYTVWDLINVAEIHNATFDPTNIVTSDIFQQLSELSNMHEWGLAYNSSDEIRAIAGMTLAAQVQQFLNGTITSAGKQKIGIQFGAYGTFSSFFGLAIPNIETTEPALMGVADYASALTFEMFTNSSTAVSSNSYPGEDEIYVRMLFHNGTTSNISEPEVYPMFGSGQEVVSWNDFNAGLNKFAVGTTEQWCTACGNFTGSCAAYAPAGSSGSSSNSQAASGGKAGNGLSPVVNGVIGAMVTLAVVLGLEALVMLLGGFRVVSKKRLAQGAAGSPSTSVGAGAKA
;
A
#
# COMPACT_ATOMS: atom_id res chain seq x y z
N MET A 1 28.37 9.97 -9.24
CA MET A 1 27.36 9.02 -8.73
C MET A 1 27.97 7.90 -7.88
N SER A 2 29.02 7.20 -8.33
CA SER A 2 29.62 6.06 -7.57
C SER A 2 30.05 6.37 -6.14
N LYS A 3 30.65 7.55 -5.88
CA LYS A 3 31.00 8.00 -4.51
C LYS A 3 29.78 8.21 -3.62
N VAL A 4 28.66 8.65 -4.21
CA VAL A 4 27.39 8.86 -3.50
C VAL A 4 26.82 7.51 -3.11
N PHE A 5 26.76 6.56 -4.04
CA PHE A 5 26.31 5.19 -3.75
C PHE A 5 27.18 4.48 -2.73
N ALA A 6 28.51 4.60 -2.80
CA ALA A 6 29.39 4.00 -1.80
C ALA A 6 29.09 4.52 -0.38
N ARG A 7 28.76 5.81 -0.26
CA ARG A 7 28.39 6.44 1.01
C ARG A 7 26.99 6.06 1.48
N GLU A 8 25.99 6.13 0.61
CA GLU A 8 24.59 5.88 0.96
C GLU A 8 24.30 4.41 1.25
N LEU A 9 24.89 3.51 0.47
CA LEU A 9 24.65 2.07 0.60
C LEU A 9 25.62 1.41 1.59
N ASN A 10 26.64 2.14 2.05
CA ASN A 10 27.73 1.61 2.85
C ASN A 10 28.37 0.34 2.24
N ARG A 11 28.59 0.35 0.92
CA ARG A 11 29.13 -0.78 0.15
C ARG A 11 30.28 -0.32 -0.76
N PRO A 12 31.29 -1.19 -1.01
CA PRO A 12 32.27 -0.93 -2.05
C PRO A 12 31.60 -0.79 -3.42
N VAL A 13 31.92 0.27 -4.16
CA VAL A 13 31.44 0.49 -5.53
C VAL A 13 32.63 0.52 -6.47
N TYR A 14 32.65 -0.43 -7.41
CA TYR A 14 33.66 -0.52 -8.46
C TYR A 14 33.10 0.11 -9.74
N ALA A 15 33.69 1.22 -10.17
CA ALA A 15 33.43 1.80 -11.48
C ALA A 15 34.54 1.32 -12.41
N ILE A 16 34.21 0.39 -13.30
CA ILE A 16 35.17 -0.25 -14.20
C ILE A 16 35.11 0.35 -15.59
N ASP A 17 36.27 0.58 -16.18
CA ASP A 17 36.40 0.87 -17.60
C ASP A 17 36.40 -0.46 -18.36
N THR A 18 35.44 -0.67 -19.26
CA THR A 18 35.41 -1.86 -20.11
C THR A 18 36.40 -1.74 -21.27
N ARG A 19 36.74 -2.84 -21.94
CA ARG A 19 37.60 -2.80 -23.14
C ARG A 19 37.17 -1.68 -24.10
N ASN A 20 38.14 -1.05 -24.76
CA ASN A 20 37.94 0.10 -25.66
C ASN A 20 37.42 1.40 -25.01
N HIS A 21 37.26 1.46 -23.69
CA HIS A 21 36.77 2.63 -22.97
C HIS A 21 37.72 3.03 -21.84
N GLY A 22 37.69 4.32 -21.49
CA GLY A 22 38.48 4.88 -20.39
C GLY A 22 39.96 4.50 -20.49
N ASP A 23 40.53 4.01 -19.40
CA ASP A 23 41.94 3.63 -19.33
C ASP A 23 42.20 2.14 -19.63
N SER A 24 41.15 1.40 -20.01
CA SER A 24 41.25 -0.02 -20.36
C SER A 24 41.85 -0.24 -21.76
N SER A 25 42.46 -1.41 -21.94
CA SER A 25 43.12 -1.77 -23.20
C SER A 25 42.17 -1.79 -24.40
N HIS A 26 42.71 -1.52 -25.58
CA HIS A 26 41.97 -1.52 -26.83
C HIS A 26 42.10 -2.87 -27.56
N ASP A 27 40.98 -3.43 -27.98
CA ASP A 27 40.89 -4.71 -28.69
C ASP A 27 39.90 -4.60 -29.88
N PRO A 28 40.24 -5.14 -31.07
CA PRO A 28 39.34 -5.13 -32.22
C PRO A 28 38.07 -5.97 -32.04
N ARG A 29 38.06 -6.98 -31.15
CA ARG A 29 36.87 -7.76 -30.81
C ARG A 29 36.05 -7.02 -29.76
N HIS A 30 34.87 -6.56 -30.17
CA HIS A 30 33.93 -5.86 -29.32
C HIS A 30 32.52 -6.41 -29.55
N ASP A 31 32.10 -7.30 -28.66
CA ASP A 31 30.79 -7.94 -28.61
C ASP A 31 30.39 -8.16 -27.14
N TYR A 32 29.10 -8.37 -26.87
CA TYR A 32 28.63 -8.48 -25.47
C TYR A 32 29.18 -9.70 -24.73
N THR A 33 29.55 -10.77 -25.44
CA THR A 33 30.21 -11.92 -24.83
C THR A 33 31.60 -11.56 -24.35
N ALA A 34 32.37 -10.86 -25.18
CA ALA A 34 33.72 -10.43 -24.85
C ALA A 34 33.73 -9.37 -23.74
N LEU A 35 32.74 -8.47 -23.71
CA LEU A 35 32.52 -7.53 -22.61
C LEU A 35 32.17 -8.25 -21.31
N ALA A 36 31.29 -9.25 -21.37
CA ALA A 36 30.94 -10.05 -20.20
C ALA A 36 32.14 -10.81 -19.65
N GLU A 37 32.96 -11.42 -20.51
CA GLU A 37 34.17 -12.17 -20.14
C GLU A 37 35.17 -11.30 -19.36
N ASP A 38 35.38 -10.04 -19.77
CA ASP A 38 36.28 -9.13 -19.03
C ASP A 38 35.77 -8.85 -17.61
N VAL A 39 34.47 -8.60 -17.47
CA VAL A 39 33.86 -8.29 -16.17
C VAL A 39 33.79 -9.54 -15.29
N GLU A 40 33.50 -10.71 -15.86
CA GLU A 40 33.57 -12.00 -15.18
C GLU A 40 34.98 -12.25 -14.61
N LEU A 41 36.03 -12.00 -15.40
CA LEU A 41 37.41 -12.09 -14.95
C LEU A 41 37.72 -11.10 -13.83
N PHE A 42 37.27 -9.85 -13.94
CA PHE A 42 37.42 -8.85 -12.89
C PHE A 42 36.77 -9.31 -11.56
N LEU A 43 35.52 -9.80 -11.62
CA LEU A 43 34.81 -10.31 -10.44
C LEU A 43 35.57 -11.48 -9.79
N GLN A 44 36.11 -12.40 -10.59
CA GLN A 44 36.89 -13.54 -10.13
C GLN A 44 38.23 -13.11 -9.49
N GLU A 45 38.98 -12.22 -10.15
CA GLU A 45 40.27 -11.72 -9.66
C GLU A 45 40.12 -11.00 -8.32
N HIS A 46 39.07 -10.18 -8.19
CA HIS A 46 38.77 -9.45 -6.96
C HIS A 46 37.97 -10.26 -5.93
N LYS A 47 37.65 -11.53 -6.22
CA LYS A 47 36.86 -12.43 -5.36
C LYS A 47 35.53 -11.82 -4.92
N LEU A 48 34.88 -11.13 -5.84
CA LEU A 48 33.60 -10.46 -5.60
C LEU A 48 32.48 -11.46 -5.82
N GLU A 49 31.87 -11.91 -4.73
CA GLU A 49 30.73 -12.82 -4.76
C GLU A 49 29.42 -12.06 -4.60
N ASN A 50 28.35 -12.60 -5.21
CA ASN A 50 26.98 -12.11 -5.02
C ASN A 50 26.88 -10.59 -5.36
N SER A 51 27.64 -10.11 -6.35
CA SER A 51 27.71 -8.66 -6.64
C SER A 51 26.41 -8.12 -7.26
N THR A 52 26.13 -6.82 -7.07
CA THR A 52 25.09 -6.12 -7.84
C THR A 52 25.70 -5.53 -9.09
N LEU A 53 25.23 -5.96 -10.26
CA LEU A 53 25.68 -5.42 -11.54
C LEU A 53 24.75 -4.32 -12.00
N ILE A 54 25.29 -3.11 -12.19
CA ILE A 54 24.57 -1.95 -12.69
C ILE A 54 25.18 -1.55 -14.03
N GLY A 55 24.35 -1.42 -15.05
CA GLY A 55 24.84 -1.06 -16.38
C GLY A 55 23.83 -0.21 -17.15
N HIS A 56 24.31 0.84 -17.80
CA HIS A 56 23.50 1.71 -18.65
C HIS A 56 23.80 1.51 -20.12
N SER A 57 22.76 1.47 -20.96
CA SER A 57 22.87 1.33 -22.41
C SER A 57 23.69 0.09 -22.81
N MET A 58 24.91 0.25 -23.34
CA MET A 58 25.84 -0.86 -23.58
C MET A 58 26.11 -1.67 -22.31
N GLY A 59 26.32 -1.00 -21.18
CA GLY A 59 26.55 -1.66 -19.89
C GLY A 59 25.35 -2.50 -19.44
N ALA A 60 24.12 -2.11 -19.79
CA ALA A 60 22.93 -2.87 -19.45
C ALA A 60 22.93 -4.25 -20.14
N LYS A 61 23.21 -4.27 -21.45
CA LYS A 61 23.35 -5.52 -22.23
C LYS A 61 24.53 -6.37 -21.78
N THR A 62 25.65 -5.75 -21.40
CA THR A 62 26.78 -6.45 -20.78
C THR A 62 26.37 -7.13 -19.47
N ALA A 63 25.72 -6.40 -18.56
CA ALA A 63 25.27 -6.93 -17.27
C ALA A 63 24.25 -8.06 -17.43
N MET A 64 23.28 -7.90 -18.35
CA MET A 64 22.34 -8.95 -18.73
C MET A 64 23.05 -10.19 -19.28
N THR A 65 24.07 -9.99 -20.13
CA THR A 65 24.85 -11.10 -20.71
C THR A 65 25.60 -11.87 -19.62
N ILE A 66 26.23 -11.19 -18.67
CA ILE A 66 26.91 -11.85 -17.53
C ILE A 66 25.92 -12.69 -16.73
N ALA A 67 24.74 -12.13 -16.41
CA ALA A 67 23.71 -12.80 -15.62
C ALA A 67 23.20 -14.08 -16.30
N LEU A 68 23.01 -14.07 -17.62
CA LEU A 68 22.52 -15.21 -18.42
C LEU A 68 23.60 -16.24 -18.72
N ARG A 69 24.89 -15.89 -18.65
CA ARG A 69 26.01 -16.81 -18.87
C ARG A 69 26.28 -17.75 -17.70
N HIS A 70 25.82 -17.40 -16.49
CA HIS A 70 25.99 -18.17 -15.25
C HIS A 70 27.42 -18.62 -14.95
N LYS A 71 28.44 -17.84 -15.36
CA LYS A 71 29.86 -18.17 -15.10
C LYS A 71 30.36 -17.66 -13.77
N VAL A 72 29.65 -16.70 -13.17
CA VAL A 72 29.95 -16.11 -11.86
C VAL A 72 28.64 -15.90 -11.09
N PRO A 73 28.65 -16.00 -9.74
CA PRO A 73 27.47 -15.74 -8.94
C PRO A 73 27.19 -14.23 -8.86
N ILE A 74 26.05 -13.81 -9.38
CA ILE A 74 25.54 -12.44 -9.32
C ILE A 74 24.37 -12.40 -8.35
N GLY A 75 24.33 -11.37 -7.50
CA GLY A 75 23.27 -11.20 -6.50
C GLY A 75 22.05 -10.48 -7.04
N SER A 76 22.27 -9.37 -7.73
CA SER A 76 21.20 -8.63 -8.39
C SER A 76 21.68 -7.93 -9.64
N LEU A 77 20.72 -7.61 -10.50
CA LEU A 77 20.95 -7.04 -11.81
C LEU A 77 20.14 -5.73 -11.96
N ILE A 78 20.78 -4.67 -12.45
CA ILE A 78 20.14 -3.39 -12.72
C ILE A 78 20.51 -2.91 -14.12
N PRO A 79 19.80 -3.37 -15.16
CA PRO A 79 19.94 -2.88 -16.51
C PRO A 79 19.20 -1.55 -16.63
N ILE A 80 19.87 -0.53 -17.18
CA ILE A 80 19.32 0.81 -17.34
C ILE A 80 19.17 1.10 -18.82
N ASP A 81 17.92 1.28 -19.22
CA ASP A 81 17.46 1.76 -20.52
C ASP A 81 18.02 0.98 -21.72
N ASN A 82 17.97 -0.36 -21.63
CA ASN A 82 18.18 -1.27 -22.75
C ASN A 82 17.50 -2.62 -22.50
N ALA A 83 17.12 -3.30 -23.58
CA ALA A 83 16.39 -4.57 -23.54
C ALA A 83 17.24 -5.75 -24.06
N PRO A 84 16.94 -7.01 -23.67
CA PRO A 84 17.62 -8.23 -24.12
C PRO A 84 17.18 -8.63 -25.53
N VAL A 85 17.25 -7.69 -26.47
CA VAL A 85 16.85 -7.85 -27.88
C VAL A 85 17.86 -7.15 -28.78
N ASP A 86 17.81 -7.47 -30.06
CA ASP A 86 18.58 -6.75 -31.06
C ASP A 86 18.05 -5.33 -31.18
N ALA A 87 18.93 -4.36 -30.95
CA ALA A 87 18.58 -2.95 -31.05
C ALA A 87 18.20 -2.64 -32.51
N ALA A 88 17.06 -1.99 -32.71
CA ALA A 88 16.61 -1.63 -34.04
C ALA A 88 17.65 -0.77 -34.78
N LEU A 89 17.79 -1.00 -36.09
CA LEU A 89 18.72 -0.39 -37.07
C LEU A 89 18.72 1.16 -37.18
N LYS A 90 18.13 1.90 -36.23
CA LYS A 90 17.98 3.36 -36.23
C LYS A 90 18.61 4.05 -35.00
N SER A 91 19.70 3.52 -34.45
CA SER A 91 20.41 4.20 -33.35
C SER A 91 21.19 5.42 -33.86
N ASP A 92 21.17 6.52 -33.10
CA ASP A 92 21.94 7.73 -33.45
C ASP A 92 23.46 7.53 -33.30
N PHE A 93 23.89 6.44 -32.66
CA PHE A 93 25.30 6.09 -32.50
C PHE A 93 26.07 5.99 -33.82
N GLY A 94 25.43 5.50 -34.89
CA GLY A 94 26.06 5.48 -36.22
C GLY A 94 26.45 6.88 -36.71
N LYS A 95 25.59 7.90 -36.46
CA LYS A 95 25.88 9.30 -36.80
C LYS A 95 26.97 9.87 -35.89
N TYR A 96 26.95 9.55 -34.59
CA TYR A 96 27.98 10.01 -33.65
C TYR A 96 29.36 9.50 -34.05
N VAL A 97 29.48 8.22 -34.42
CA VAL A 97 30.74 7.64 -34.90
C VAL A 97 31.25 8.37 -36.15
N GLN A 98 30.35 8.76 -37.07
CA GLN A 98 30.74 9.55 -38.25
C GLN A 98 31.26 10.93 -37.86
N GLY A 99 30.56 11.64 -36.96
CA GLY A 99 31.01 12.94 -36.44
C GLY A 99 32.37 12.84 -35.72
N MET A 100 32.56 11.80 -34.91
CA MET A 100 33.83 11.56 -34.20
C MET A 100 34.99 11.29 -35.18
N LYS A 101 34.78 10.48 -36.23
CA LYS A 101 35.77 10.29 -37.30
C LYS A 101 36.12 11.63 -37.96
N ARG A 102 35.10 12.43 -38.28
CA ARG A 102 35.30 13.73 -38.93
C ARG A 102 36.12 14.68 -38.09
N ILE A 103 35.95 14.68 -36.76
CA ILE A 103 36.76 15.48 -35.82
C ILE A 103 38.24 15.06 -35.88
N GLU A 104 38.53 13.76 -35.84
CA GLU A 104 39.92 13.28 -35.94
C GLU A 104 40.54 13.60 -37.31
N GLU A 105 39.78 13.45 -38.40
CA GLU A 105 40.20 13.82 -39.75
C GLU A 105 40.43 15.33 -39.91
N ALA A 106 39.63 16.16 -39.24
CA ALA A 106 39.75 17.61 -39.23
C ALA A 106 40.96 18.11 -38.43
N LYS A 107 41.59 17.22 -37.62
CA LYS A 107 42.76 17.56 -36.79
C LYS A 107 42.50 18.79 -35.91
N CYS A 108 41.32 18.85 -35.31
CA CYS A 108 40.89 19.94 -34.42
C CYS A 108 41.94 20.19 -33.33
N LYS A 109 42.23 21.45 -33.00
CA LYS A 109 43.20 21.78 -31.93
C LYS A 109 42.50 22.14 -30.63
N LYS A 110 41.33 22.79 -30.72
CA LYS A 110 40.51 23.14 -29.57
C LYS A 110 39.26 22.27 -29.51
N GLN A 111 38.74 22.06 -28.31
CA GLN A 111 37.49 21.35 -28.10
C GLN A 111 36.30 22.10 -28.74
N SER A 112 36.34 23.43 -28.79
CA SER A 112 35.36 24.26 -29.52
C SER A 112 35.31 23.94 -31.02
N ASP A 113 36.46 23.63 -31.63
CA ASP A 113 36.53 23.27 -33.04
C ASP A 113 35.90 21.90 -33.28
N ALA A 114 36.06 20.98 -32.32
CA ALA A 114 35.45 19.65 -32.36
C ALA A 114 33.92 19.72 -32.14
N ASP A 115 33.44 20.58 -31.23
CA ASP A 115 31.99 20.81 -31.03
C ASP A 115 31.33 21.40 -32.28
N ALA A 116 31.99 22.34 -32.96
CA ALA A 116 31.49 22.91 -34.21
C ALA A 116 31.32 21.84 -35.31
N VAL A 117 32.24 20.86 -35.38
CA VAL A 117 32.10 19.72 -36.31
C VAL A 117 30.98 18.77 -35.86
N LEU A 118 30.85 18.52 -34.56
CA LEU A 118 29.85 17.61 -34.03
C LEU A 118 28.42 18.16 -34.13
N ALA A 119 28.25 19.49 -34.21
CA ALA A 119 26.97 20.17 -34.39
C ALA A 119 26.23 19.74 -35.66
N ASP A 120 26.94 19.30 -36.71
CA ASP A 120 26.33 18.76 -37.93
C ASP A 120 25.73 17.35 -37.75
N TYR A 121 26.03 16.68 -36.63
CA TYR A 121 25.64 15.28 -36.37
C TYR A 121 24.72 15.12 -35.16
N GLU A 122 24.70 16.07 -34.24
CA GLU A 122 23.87 16.07 -33.03
C GLU A 122 23.45 17.50 -32.63
N GLU A 123 22.15 17.76 -32.59
CA GLU A 123 21.60 19.10 -32.30
C GLU A 123 21.64 19.44 -30.80
N SER A 124 21.51 18.43 -29.93
CA SER A 124 21.52 18.57 -28.48
C SER A 124 22.91 18.91 -27.96
N LEU A 125 23.08 20.16 -27.50
CA LEU A 125 24.33 20.60 -26.87
C LEU A 125 24.76 19.70 -25.69
N PRO A 126 23.88 19.29 -24.77
CA PRO A 126 24.24 18.36 -23.70
C PRO A 126 24.86 17.04 -24.21
N ILE A 127 24.28 16.45 -25.26
CA ILE A 127 24.79 15.19 -25.84
C ILE A 127 26.14 15.42 -26.51
N ARG A 128 26.31 16.51 -27.26
CA ARG A 128 27.62 16.85 -27.85
C ARG A 128 28.71 17.00 -26.80
N GLN A 129 28.43 17.77 -25.74
CA GLN A 129 29.40 17.96 -24.66
C GLN A 129 29.72 16.66 -23.95
N PHE A 130 28.74 15.76 -23.78
CA PHE A 130 28.96 14.41 -23.27
C PHE A 130 29.91 13.60 -24.17
N LEU A 131 29.66 13.54 -25.49
CA LEU A 131 30.53 12.81 -26.43
C LEU A 131 31.97 13.35 -26.41
N LEU A 132 32.14 14.67 -26.31
CA LEU A 132 33.44 15.35 -26.26
C LEU A 132 34.20 15.16 -24.95
N THR A 133 33.61 14.55 -23.91
CA THR A 133 34.34 14.21 -22.67
C THR A 133 35.43 13.17 -22.89
N ASN A 134 35.30 12.35 -23.94
CA ASN A 134 36.29 11.35 -24.34
C ASN A 134 37.43 11.94 -25.20
N LEU A 135 37.37 13.24 -25.51
CA LEU A 135 38.36 13.91 -26.33
C LEU A 135 39.58 14.28 -25.48
N VAL A 136 40.75 13.82 -25.90
CA VAL A 136 42.03 14.11 -25.25
C VAL A 136 42.95 14.82 -26.23
N ARG A 137 43.81 15.70 -25.70
CA ARG A 137 44.81 16.36 -26.51
C ARG A 137 46.01 15.44 -26.67
N ASP A 138 46.31 15.08 -27.91
CA ASP A 138 47.50 14.32 -28.27
C ASP A 138 48.75 15.18 -27.99
N PRO A 139 49.68 14.73 -27.15
CA PRO A 139 50.83 15.54 -26.74
C PRO A 139 51.88 15.72 -27.85
N GLU A 140 51.94 14.83 -28.84
CA GLU A 140 52.92 14.89 -29.94
C GLU A 140 52.45 15.82 -31.06
N THR A 141 51.19 15.70 -31.43
CA THR A 141 50.61 16.43 -32.57
C THR A 141 49.89 17.71 -32.14
N GLY A 142 49.53 17.82 -30.85
CA GLY A 142 48.77 18.92 -30.29
C GLY A 142 47.29 18.97 -30.72
N THR A 143 46.83 17.97 -31.47
CA THR A 143 45.45 17.83 -31.95
C THR A 143 44.58 17.08 -30.96
N GLN A 144 43.27 17.24 -31.09
CA GLN A 144 42.27 16.52 -30.33
C GLN A 144 42.06 15.13 -30.94
N LYS A 145 42.07 14.10 -30.10
CA LYS A 145 41.89 12.70 -30.47
C LYS A 145 40.96 12.04 -29.47
N PHE A 146 40.13 11.10 -29.89
CA PHE A 146 39.30 10.38 -28.94
C PHE A 146 40.12 9.33 -28.22
N ARG A 147 39.88 9.19 -26.90
CA ARG A 147 40.47 8.12 -26.10
C ARG A 147 40.02 6.75 -26.59
N ILE A 148 38.76 6.64 -27.00
CA ILE A 148 38.17 5.42 -27.55
C ILE A 148 38.71 5.11 -28.96
N PRO A 149 38.93 3.83 -29.31
CA PRO A 149 39.40 3.44 -30.63
C PRO A 149 38.25 3.46 -31.64
N ILE A 150 37.97 4.61 -32.24
CA ILE A 150 36.87 4.82 -33.20
C ILE A 150 36.89 3.78 -34.33
N LYS A 151 38.08 3.38 -34.80
CA LYS A 151 38.22 2.35 -35.83
C LYS A 151 37.58 1.02 -35.40
N TYR A 152 37.82 0.57 -34.17
CA TYR A 152 37.32 -0.71 -33.67
C TYR A 152 35.82 -0.62 -33.37
N LEU A 153 35.40 0.42 -32.65
CA LEU A 153 34.00 0.62 -32.31
C LEU A 153 33.12 0.82 -33.54
N SER A 154 33.62 1.53 -34.57
CA SER A 154 32.90 1.67 -35.84
C SER A 154 32.72 0.35 -36.58
N ALA A 155 33.67 -0.58 -36.47
CA ALA A 155 33.57 -1.89 -37.11
C ALA A 155 32.66 -2.85 -36.32
N ALA A 156 32.43 -2.56 -35.04
CA ALA A 156 31.65 -3.38 -34.12
C ALA A 156 30.21 -2.90 -33.92
N LEU A 157 29.74 -1.89 -34.68
CA LEU A 157 28.39 -1.33 -34.52
C LEU A 157 27.29 -2.39 -34.62
N ASP A 158 27.42 -3.35 -35.54
CA ASP A 158 26.46 -4.45 -35.69
C ASP A 158 26.48 -5.39 -34.47
N ASN A 159 27.67 -5.72 -33.96
CA ASN A 159 27.81 -6.53 -32.75
C ASN A 159 27.27 -5.83 -31.49
N MET A 160 27.34 -4.50 -31.45
CA MET A 160 26.75 -3.69 -30.37
C MET A 160 25.23 -3.54 -30.52
N ALA A 161 24.69 -3.70 -31.72
CA ALA A 161 23.25 -3.78 -31.91
C ALA A 161 22.68 -5.13 -31.48
N ASP A 162 23.46 -6.21 -31.60
CA ASP A 162 23.08 -7.59 -31.26
C ASP A 162 22.79 -7.81 -29.76
N PHE A 163 22.18 -8.95 -29.42
CA PHE A 163 22.14 -9.53 -28.08
C PHE A 163 22.40 -11.05 -28.17
N PRO A 164 23.38 -11.60 -27.44
CA PRO A 164 23.90 -12.94 -27.71
C PRO A 164 22.94 -14.08 -27.35
N PHE A 165 21.86 -13.82 -26.61
CA PHE A 165 20.85 -14.80 -26.24
C PHE A 165 19.56 -14.57 -27.02
N LYS A 166 19.05 -15.61 -27.70
CA LYS A 166 17.86 -15.53 -28.53
C LYS A 166 16.66 -16.30 -27.97
N ASP A 167 16.92 -17.37 -27.22
CA ASP A 167 15.88 -18.20 -26.63
C ASP A 167 15.87 -18.06 -25.10
N PRO A 168 14.81 -17.46 -24.51
CA PRO A 168 14.62 -17.43 -23.07
C PRO A 168 14.41 -18.80 -22.43
N GLU A 169 14.16 -19.88 -23.17
CA GLU A 169 14.08 -21.23 -22.59
C GLU A 169 15.48 -21.85 -22.37
N GLU A 170 16.50 -21.36 -23.07
CA GLU A 170 17.87 -21.87 -22.96
C GLU A 170 18.71 -21.10 -21.92
N ALA A 171 18.40 -19.84 -21.67
CA ALA A 171 19.10 -19.01 -20.69
C ALA A 171 18.13 -18.11 -19.92
N ARG A 172 18.14 -18.23 -18.59
CA ARG A 172 17.31 -17.42 -17.69
C ARG A 172 18.05 -17.04 -16.43
N TYR A 173 17.90 -15.79 -16.01
CA TYR A 173 18.39 -15.33 -14.72
C TYR A 173 17.22 -15.14 -13.75
N ASN A 174 17.13 -16.04 -12.76
CA ASN A 174 16.08 -16.04 -11.75
C ASN A 174 16.39 -15.15 -10.53
N GLY A 175 17.45 -14.33 -10.58
CA GLY A 175 17.79 -13.42 -9.49
C GLY A 175 17.03 -12.10 -9.56
N PRO A 176 17.01 -11.33 -8.45
CA PRO A 176 16.39 -10.00 -8.41
C PRO A 176 16.94 -9.10 -9.53
N THR A 177 16.02 -8.51 -10.31
CA THR A 177 16.37 -7.63 -11.43
C THR A 177 15.55 -6.35 -11.36
N LEU A 178 16.19 -5.18 -11.30
CA LEU A 178 15.50 -3.89 -11.46
C LEU A 178 15.77 -3.35 -12.86
N MET A 179 14.80 -3.42 -13.75
CA MET A 179 14.85 -2.76 -15.05
C MET A 179 14.53 -1.28 -14.89
N VAL A 180 15.49 -0.40 -15.13
CA VAL A 180 15.27 1.06 -15.11
C VAL A 180 15.02 1.54 -16.52
N ARG A 181 13.87 2.17 -16.78
CA ARG A 181 13.45 2.64 -18.11
C ARG A 181 13.29 4.16 -18.14
N GLY A 182 13.87 4.80 -19.14
CA GLY A 182 13.53 6.18 -19.48
C GLY A 182 12.25 6.21 -20.31
N THR A 183 11.16 6.79 -19.80
CA THR A 183 9.84 6.71 -20.47
C THR A 183 9.78 7.45 -21.81
N LYS A 184 10.73 8.36 -22.07
CA LYS A 184 10.88 9.05 -23.36
C LYS A 184 11.89 8.35 -24.29
N SER A 185 12.51 7.26 -23.82
CA SER A 185 13.45 6.44 -24.59
C SER A 185 12.73 5.37 -25.40
N ARG A 186 13.35 4.93 -26.49
CA ARG A 186 12.86 3.84 -27.36
C ARG A 186 13.56 2.50 -27.11
N TYR A 187 14.52 2.47 -26.18
CA TYR A 187 15.35 1.28 -25.94
C TYR A 187 14.62 0.20 -25.14
N VAL A 188 13.61 0.57 -24.35
CA VAL A 188 12.76 -0.36 -23.59
C VAL A 188 11.29 -0.03 -23.85
N ALA A 189 10.80 -0.36 -25.04
CA ALA A 189 9.39 -0.19 -25.37
C ALA A 189 8.52 -1.22 -24.63
N ASP A 190 7.22 -0.93 -24.44
CA ASP A 190 6.28 -1.81 -23.73
C ASP A 190 6.23 -3.21 -24.34
N GLU A 191 6.38 -3.33 -25.66
CA GLU A 191 6.37 -4.60 -26.38
C GLU A 191 7.57 -5.49 -26.05
N MET A 192 8.62 -4.93 -25.44
CA MET A 192 9.81 -5.67 -25.03
C MET A 192 9.68 -6.25 -23.62
N LEU A 193 8.72 -5.77 -22.81
CA LEU A 193 8.53 -6.22 -21.42
C LEU A 193 8.23 -7.72 -21.31
N PRO A 194 7.43 -8.37 -22.19
CA PRO A 194 7.25 -9.82 -22.16
C PRO A 194 8.56 -10.58 -22.37
N THR A 195 9.41 -10.13 -23.30
CA THR A 195 10.72 -10.76 -23.55
C THR A 195 11.66 -10.58 -22.37
N ILE A 196 11.68 -9.39 -21.76
CA ILE A 196 12.40 -9.12 -20.52
C ILE A 196 11.94 -10.09 -19.43
N GLY A 197 10.64 -10.24 -19.21
CA GLY A 197 10.08 -11.14 -18.20
C GLY A 197 10.38 -12.62 -18.44
N ARG A 198 10.60 -13.03 -19.70
CA ARG A 198 11.02 -14.42 -19.99
C ARG A 198 12.48 -14.68 -19.64
N PHE A 199 13.38 -13.75 -19.96
CA PHE A 199 14.81 -13.87 -19.58
C PHE A 199 15.05 -13.61 -18.08
N PHE A 200 14.27 -12.71 -17.49
CA PHE A 200 14.42 -12.21 -16.12
C PHE A 200 13.07 -12.27 -15.37
N PRO A 201 12.58 -13.45 -14.98
CA PRO A 201 11.22 -13.61 -14.43
C PRO A 201 10.97 -12.90 -13.09
N ARG A 202 12.03 -12.50 -12.37
CA ARG A 202 11.95 -11.69 -11.15
C ARG A 202 12.28 -10.21 -11.41
N PHE A 203 12.05 -9.71 -12.63
CA PHE A 203 12.27 -8.30 -12.91
C PHE A 203 11.18 -7.42 -12.30
N GLN A 204 11.58 -6.22 -11.90
CA GLN A 204 10.73 -5.10 -11.54
C GLN A 204 11.05 -3.96 -12.50
N LEU A 205 10.08 -3.09 -12.77
CA LEU A 205 10.24 -1.97 -13.67
C LEU A 205 10.23 -0.65 -12.87
N ALA A 206 11.26 0.17 -13.07
CA ALA A 206 11.35 1.52 -12.54
C ALA A 206 11.33 2.52 -13.70
N ASP A 207 10.21 3.22 -13.85
CA ASP A 207 10.02 4.23 -14.87
C ASP A 207 10.48 5.60 -14.38
N ILE A 208 11.31 6.25 -15.17
CA ILE A 208 11.84 7.60 -14.93
C ILE A 208 11.52 8.46 -16.13
N GLU A 209 10.99 9.66 -15.91
CA GLU A 209 10.58 10.56 -16.99
C GLU A 209 11.77 11.25 -17.68
N ALA A 210 12.59 10.45 -18.35
CA ALA A 210 13.83 10.81 -19.02
C ALA A 210 13.91 10.18 -20.42
N GLY A 211 14.76 10.75 -21.28
CA GLY A 211 15.23 10.12 -22.50
C GLY A 211 16.22 8.99 -22.20
N HIS A 212 17.06 8.66 -23.19
CA HIS A 212 18.04 7.58 -23.05
C HIS A 212 19.07 7.83 -21.94
N TRP A 213 19.35 9.10 -21.62
CA TRP A 213 20.43 9.48 -20.71
C TRP A 213 19.92 9.63 -19.27
N VAL A 214 19.16 8.65 -18.78
CA VAL A 214 18.46 8.63 -17.48
C VAL A 214 19.33 9.15 -16.32
N VAL A 215 20.57 8.65 -16.21
CA VAL A 215 21.52 9.01 -15.13
C VAL A 215 21.94 10.48 -15.19
N SER A 216 22.00 11.07 -16.38
CA SER A 216 22.42 12.45 -16.61
C SER A 216 21.25 13.43 -16.61
N GLU A 217 20.10 13.02 -17.17
CA GLU A 217 18.89 13.84 -17.24
C GLU A 217 18.19 13.94 -15.88
N LYS A 218 18.08 12.82 -15.16
CA LYS A 218 17.34 12.69 -13.91
C LYS A 218 18.15 12.00 -12.80
N PRO A 219 19.30 12.57 -12.39
CA PRO A 219 20.24 11.93 -11.46
C PRO A 219 19.62 11.62 -10.08
N GLU A 220 18.74 12.49 -9.56
CA GLU A 220 18.12 12.28 -8.25
C GLU A 220 16.99 11.24 -8.28
N GLU A 221 16.17 11.22 -9.33
CA GLU A 221 15.12 10.20 -9.51
C GLU A 221 15.76 8.82 -9.70
N PHE A 222 16.83 8.75 -10.50
CA PHE A 222 17.64 7.55 -10.66
C PHE A 222 18.28 7.10 -9.35
N ARG A 223 18.85 8.03 -8.57
CA ARG A 223 19.41 7.73 -7.25
C ARG A 223 18.34 7.15 -6.31
N LYS A 224 17.15 7.74 -6.26
CA LYS A 224 16.03 7.23 -5.46
C LYS A 224 15.61 5.82 -5.88
N ALA A 225 15.45 5.58 -7.18
CA ALA A 225 15.09 4.27 -7.72
C ALA A 225 16.12 3.19 -7.33
N LEU A 226 17.42 3.52 -7.40
CA LEU A 226 18.49 2.61 -7.00
C LEU A 226 18.56 2.38 -5.50
N SER A 227 18.45 3.44 -4.69
CA SER A 227 18.48 3.32 -3.23
C SER A 227 17.26 2.56 -2.68
N ALA A 228 16.12 2.58 -3.37
CA ALA A 228 14.96 1.76 -3.04
C ALA A 228 15.14 0.28 -3.43
N ALA A 229 15.85 -0.01 -4.53
CA ALA A 229 15.97 -1.38 -5.05
C ALA A 229 17.19 -2.17 -4.56
N LEU A 230 18.27 -1.50 -4.14
CA LEU A 230 19.49 -2.16 -3.64
C LEU A 230 19.38 -2.81 -2.24
N PRO A 231 18.48 -2.37 -1.32
CA PRO A 231 18.15 -3.13 -0.11
C PRO A 231 17.63 -4.55 -0.42
N LEU A 232 16.90 -4.71 -1.52
CA LEU A 232 16.27 -5.98 -1.94
C LEU A 232 17.26 -7.07 -2.34
N ALA A 233 18.49 -6.70 -2.72
CA ALA A 233 19.51 -7.65 -3.12
C ALA A 233 20.27 -8.26 -1.94
N TYR A 234 20.17 -7.67 -0.74
CA TYR A 234 21.05 -8.01 0.39
C TYR A 234 20.46 -7.79 1.78
N ALA A 235 19.17 -8.08 1.97
CA ALA A 235 18.72 -8.57 3.27
C ALA A 235 19.19 -10.03 3.50
N GLN A 236 20.50 -10.27 3.35
CA GLN A 236 21.21 -11.43 3.90
C GLN A 236 22.29 -10.92 4.86
N THR A 237 21.90 -10.08 5.81
CA THR A 237 22.35 -10.36 7.17
C THR A 237 21.36 -11.38 7.70
N GLN A 238 21.86 -12.59 7.93
CA GLN A 238 21.17 -13.57 8.77
C GLN A 238 20.97 -12.88 10.11
N SER A 239 19.84 -12.18 10.27
CA SER A 239 19.50 -11.62 11.56
C SER A 239 19.29 -12.83 12.47
N ASN A 240 19.86 -12.81 13.68
CA ASN A 240 19.57 -13.82 14.69
C ASN A 240 18.09 -13.76 15.16
N GLU A 241 17.22 -13.08 14.41
CA GLU A 241 15.82 -12.88 14.75
C GLU A 241 15.01 -14.07 14.26
N THR A 242 14.31 -14.72 15.18
CA THR A 242 13.32 -15.73 14.86
C THR A 242 11.95 -15.12 15.00
N VAL A 243 11.21 -14.97 13.89
CA VAL A 243 9.82 -14.49 13.92
C VAL A 243 8.94 -15.58 14.52
N LEU A 244 8.19 -15.22 15.56
CA LEU A 244 7.34 -16.12 16.34
C LEU A 244 5.88 -16.08 15.87
N GLY A 245 5.40 -14.89 15.51
CA GLY A 245 4.05 -14.70 14.98
C GLY A 245 3.80 -13.29 14.49
N VAL A 246 2.72 -13.13 13.73
CA VAL A 246 2.37 -11.89 13.05
C VAL A 246 0.88 -11.61 13.22
N TYR A 247 0.52 -10.36 13.51
CA TYR A 247 -0.86 -9.87 13.37
C TYR A 247 -0.91 -8.74 12.35
N MET A 248 -1.87 -8.78 11.44
CA MET A 248 -2.01 -7.80 10.37
C MET A 248 -3.42 -7.24 10.33
N PHE A 249 -3.53 -5.92 10.25
CA PHE A 249 -4.74 -5.19 9.89
C PHE A 249 -4.57 -4.59 8.49
N HIS A 250 -5.41 -4.99 7.55
CA HIS A 250 -5.26 -4.68 6.14
C HIS A 250 -6.49 -3.91 5.61
N ARG A 251 -6.27 -2.87 4.82
CA ARG A 251 -7.34 -2.17 4.10
C ARG A 251 -7.72 -2.97 2.86
N HIS A 252 -8.98 -2.91 2.45
CA HIS A 252 -9.36 -3.41 1.13
C HIS A 252 -8.58 -2.74 -0.02
N GLY A 253 -8.55 -3.38 -1.19
CA GLY A 253 -8.04 -2.78 -2.42
C GLY A 253 -9.04 -1.77 -3.02
N ASP A 254 -8.68 -1.17 -4.15
CA ASP A 254 -9.51 -0.26 -4.92
C ASP A 254 -10.94 -0.78 -5.16
N ARG A 255 -11.89 0.15 -5.12
CA ARG A 255 -13.33 -0.12 -5.18
C ARG A 255 -14.05 0.97 -5.95
N THR A 256 -15.29 0.71 -6.33
CA THR A 256 -16.21 1.74 -6.83
C THR A 256 -16.46 2.83 -5.77
N ALA A 257 -16.94 4.00 -6.21
CA ALA A 257 -17.14 5.16 -5.34
C ALA A 257 -18.22 4.92 -4.28
N LYS A 258 -17.99 5.41 -3.06
CA LYS A 258 -18.94 5.29 -1.94
C LYS A 258 -20.24 6.03 -2.16
N SER A 259 -20.24 7.04 -3.03
CA SER A 259 -21.41 7.82 -3.37
C SER A 259 -22.38 7.11 -4.33
N THR A 260 -21.99 5.95 -4.85
CA THR A 260 -22.81 5.09 -5.72
C THR A 260 -22.93 3.68 -5.13
N PRO A 261 -23.56 3.50 -3.96
CA PRO A 261 -23.69 2.20 -3.33
C PRO A 261 -24.58 1.25 -4.17
N PRO A 262 -24.36 -0.08 -4.10
CA PRO A 262 -23.37 -0.75 -3.26
C PRO A 262 -21.95 -0.63 -3.82
N SER A 263 -20.99 -0.36 -2.94
CA SER A 263 -19.56 -0.37 -3.26
C SER A 263 -19.11 -1.80 -3.59
N ASN A 264 -18.29 -1.96 -4.63
CA ASN A 264 -17.75 -3.24 -5.04
C ASN A 264 -16.24 -3.14 -5.26
N LEU A 265 -15.53 -4.21 -4.87
CA LEU A 265 -14.11 -4.38 -5.20
C LEU A 265 -13.95 -4.40 -6.72
N THR A 266 -12.98 -3.65 -7.24
CA THR A 266 -12.65 -3.68 -8.67
C THR A 266 -11.59 -4.75 -8.97
N ASP A 267 -11.36 -5.04 -10.25
CA ASP A 267 -10.26 -5.91 -10.65
C ASP A 267 -8.88 -5.32 -10.29
N LEU A 268 -8.74 -3.98 -10.33
CA LEU A 268 -7.56 -3.28 -9.84
C LEU A 268 -7.38 -3.55 -8.34
N GLY A 269 -8.41 -3.35 -7.53
CA GLY A 269 -8.34 -3.60 -6.10
C GLY A 269 -8.06 -5.05 -5.74
N TYR A 270 -8.56 -5.99 -6.54
CA TYR A 270 -8.22 -7.39 -6.43
C TYR A 270 -6.74 -7.65 -6.73
N GLN A 271 -6.18 -7.05 -7.77
CA GLN A 271 -4.75 -7.13 -8.09
C GLN A 271 -3.85 -6.53 -7.00
N GLU A 272 -4.27 -5.42 -6.40
CA GLU A 272 -3.55 -4.76 -5.30
C GLU A 272 -3.43 -5.68 -4.08
N VAL A 273 -4.54 -6.22 -3.58
CA VAL A 273 -4.50 -7.12 -2.41
C VAL A 273 -3.83 -8.46 -2.73
N TYR A 274 -3.92 -8.94 -3.97
CA TYR A 274 -3.18 -10.11 -4.44
C TYR A 274 -1.66 -9.85 -4.43
N THR A 275 -1.22 -8.68 -4.92
CA THR A 275 0.19 -8.29 -4.90
C THR A 275 0.71 -8.18 -3.46
N SER A 276 -0.08 -7.58 -2.56
CA SER A 276 0.23 -7.53 -1.13
C SER A 276 0.36 -8.93 -0.51
N GLY A 277 -0.57 -9.85 -0.81
CA GLY A 277 -0.48 -11.23 -0.31
C GLY A 277 0.73 -11.99 -0.83
N GLN A 278 1.18 -11.73 -2.06
CA GLN A 278 2.43 -12.31 -2.60
C GLN A 278 3.66 -11.82 -1.82
N TYR A 279 3.72 -10.52 -1.52
CA TYR A 279 4.80 -9.96 -0.71
C TYR A 279 4.86 -10.64 0.66
N TYR A 280 3.73 -10.68 1.38
CA TYR A 280 3.69 -11.27 2.71
C TYR A 280 3.94 -12.78 2.72
N ARG A 281 3.60 -13.50 1.63
CA ARG A 281 4.06 -14.88 1.44
C ARG A 281 5.58 -14.96 1.39
N SER A 282 6.22 -14.15 0.54
CA SER A 282 7.69 -14.14 0.40
C SER A 282 8.42 -13.65 1.65
N ARG A 283 7.75 -12.85 2.49
CA ARG A 283 8.30 -12.37 3.75
C ARG A 283 8.18 -13.38 4.88
N TYR A 284 7.03 -14.05 5.01
CA TYR A 284 6.67 -14.79 6.23
C TYR A 284 6.43 -16.29 6.06
N ILE A 285 6.09 -16.77 4.85
CA ILE A 285 5.53 -18.12 4.68
C ILE A 285 6.42 -19.02 3.84
N ALA A 286 6.88 -18.51 2.69
CA ALA A 286 7.66 -19.30 1.73
C ALA A 286 8.87 -19.99 2.39
N SER A 287 9.27 -21.14 1.88
CA SER A 287 10.36 -21.92 2.48
C SER A 287 11.69 -21.16 2.54
N ASP A 288 11.89 -20.24 1.60
CA ASP A 288 13.03 -19.34 1.44
C ASP A 288 12.77 -17.91 1.96
N ALA A 289 11.66 -17.69 2.67
CA ALA A 289 11.30 -16.38 3.18
C ALA A 289 12.31 -15.86 4.22
N THR A 290 12.75 -14.60 4.06
CA THR A 290 13.77 -13.98 4.93
C THR A 290 13.33 -13.90 6.39
N TYR A 291 12.07 -13.56 6.63
CA TYR A 291 11.49 -13.41 7.97
C TYR A 291 10.48 -14.53 8.25
N ARG A 292 10.74 -15.73 7.74
CA ARG A 292 9.82 -16.87 7.85
C ARG A 292 9.36 -17.07 9.29
N ILE A 293 8.05 -17.11 9.50
CA ILE A 293 7.47 -17.38 10.81
C ILE A 293 7.89 -18.79 11.22
N ASN A 294 8.53 -18.92 12.38
CA ASN A 294 9.10 -20.16 12.84
C ASN A 294 8.06 -21.28 12.84
N GLY A 295 8.34 -22.40 12.17
CA GLY A 295 7.46 -23.57 12.11
C GLY A 295 6.17 -23.40 11.31
N ILE A 296 5.97 -22.30 10.55
CA ILE A 296 4.83 -22.17 9.64
C ILE A 296 4.94 -23.16 8.47
N ASN A 297 3.82 -23.76 8.09
CA ASN A 297 3.75 -24.59 6.91
C ASN A 297 3.84 -23.71 5.65
N ALA A 298 4.79 -23.97 4.76
CA ALA A 298 5.05 -23.12 3.59
C ALA A 298 4.15 -23.44 2.39
N ASP A 299 3.90 -24.73 2.17
CA ASP A 299 3.21 -25.23 0.97
C ASP A 299 1.71 -25.38 1.21
N VAL A 300 1.33 -26.31 2.08
CA VAL A 300 -0.07 -26.60 2.42
C VAL A 300 -0.49 -25.85 3.69
N VAL A 301 -1.53 -25.05 3.59
CA VAL A 301 -2.07 -24.26 4.69
C VAL A 301 -2.52 -25.16 5.84
N LYS A 302 -2.01 -24.86 7.02
CA LYS A 302 -2.46 -25.50 8.25
C LYS A 302 -3.43 -24.57 8.96
N GLN A 303 -4.71 -24.92 8.95
CA GLN A 303 -5.78 -24.08 9.51
C GLN A 303 -5.56 -23.67 10.97
N SER A 304 -4.86 -24.49 11.75
CA SER A 304 -4.54 -24.16 13.15
C SER A 304 -3.48 -23.05 13.30
N GLN A 305 -2.78 -22.66 12.23
CA GLN A 305 -1.71 -21.66 12.24
C GLN A 305 -2.18 -20.27 11.78
N ILE A 306 -3.31 -20.20 11.08
CA ILE A 306 -3.82 -18.98 10.45
C ILE A 306 -5.22 -18.66 10.97
N ALA A 307 -5.48 -17.40 11.30
CA ALA A 307 -6.81 -16.89 11.59
C ALA A 307 -7.08 -15.66 10.73
N VAL A 308 -8.22 -15.65 10.03
CA VAL A 308 -8.60 -14.53 9.16
C VAL A 308 -9.97 -14.01 9.55
N SER A 309 -10.14 -12.69 9.55
CA SER A 309 -11.43 -12.03 9.75
C SER A 309 -11.63 -10.84 8.82
N ALA A 310 -12.89 -10.56 8.49
CA ALA A 310 -13.28 -9.40 7.70
C ALA A 310 -14.73 -9.02 8.02
N PRO A 311 -15.12 -7.74 7.93
CA PRO A 311 -16.53 -7.36 7.93
C PRO A 311 -17.33 -8.05 6.84
N ALA A 312 -18.61 -8.30 7.12
CA ALA A 312 -19.53 -8.94 6.20
C ALA A 312 -20.01 -7.96 5.10
N ASP A 313 -19.11 -7.56 4.21
CA ASP A 313 -19.41 -6.76 3.01
C ASP A 313 -18.58 -7.20 1.79
N THR A 314 -19.05 -6.83 0.60
CA THR A 314 -18.50 -7.28 -0.69
C THR A 314 -17.11 -6.74 -0.99
N VAL A 315 -16.66 -5.67 -0.33
CA VAL A 315 -15.35 -5.07 -0.60
C VAL A 315 -14.29 -5.70 0.29
N LEU A 316 -14.53 -5.70 1.61
CA LEU A 316 -13.59 -6.20 2.60
C LEU A 316 -13.49 -7.73 2.58
N GLN A 317 -14.61 -8.44 2.47
CA GLN A 317 -14.59 -9.90 2.38
C GLN A 317 -13.89 -10.38 1.10
N ASN A 318 -14.19 -9.79 -0.05
CA ASN A 318 -13.56 -10.18 -1.31
C ASN A 318 -12.08 -9.80 -1.35
N SER A 319 -11.70 -8.68 -0.73
CA SER A 319 -10.29 -8.30 -0.58
C SER A 319 -9.52 -9.33 0.24
N ALA A 320 -10.09 -9.77 1.36
CA ALA A 320 -9.51 -10.82 2.18
C ALA A 320 -9.35 -12.13 1.38
N MET A 321 -10.37 -12.50 0.59
CA MET A 321 -10.27 -13.67 -0.29
C MET A 321 -9.13 -13.53 -1.30
N GLY A 322 -9.01 -12.39 -1.99
CA GLY A 322 -7.96 -12.13 -2.98
C GLY A 322 -6.55 -12.20 -2.40
N PHE A 323 -6.34 -11.54 -1.25
CA PHE A 323 -5.08 -11.60 -0.52
C PHE A 323 -4.66 -13.04 -0.18
N LEU A 324 -5.62 -13.86 0.29
CA LEU A 324 -5.34 -15.23 0.68
C LEU A 324 -4.95 -16.14 -0.49
N GLN A 325 -5.45 -15.87 -1.71
CA GLN A 325 -5.09 -16.66 -2.90
C GLN A 325 -3.60 -16.55 -3.24
N SER A 326 -3.01 -15.38 -3.03
CA SER A 326 -1.58 -15.15 -3.19
C SER A 326 -0.76 -15.57 -1.97
N LEU A 327 -1.34 -15.50 -0.78
CA LEU A 327 -0.67 -15.87 0.47
C LEU A 327 -0.38 -17.38 0.52
N TYR A 328 -1.36 -18.19 0.13
CA TYR A 328 -1.27 -19.64 -0.07
C TYR A 328 -1.78 -20.02 -1.47
N PRO A 329 -0.92 -19.93 -2.50
CA PRO A 329 -1.30 -20.25 -3.88
C PRO A 329 -1.62 -21.74 -4.05
N PRO A 330 -2.21 -22.13 -5.19
CA PRO A 330 -2.45 -23.54 -5.52
C PRO A 330 -1.15 -24.36 -5.43
N VAL A 331 -1.23 -25.57 -4.85
CA VAL A 331 -0.07 -26.44 -4.59
C VAL A 331 0.22 -27.44 -5.72
N GLY A 332 -0.55 -27.39 -6.80
CA GLY A 332 -0.49 -28.35 -7.89
C GLY A 332 -1.09 -29.70 -7.53
N SER A 333 -0.97 -30.66 -8.45
CA SER A 333 -1.57 -31.98 -8.32
C SER A 333 -0.83 -32.99 -7.42
N GLY A 334 0.20 -32.56 -6.66
CA GLY A 334 1.16 -33.47 -6.02
C GLY A 334 1.31 -33.38 -4.50
N LEU A 335 0.88 -32.28 -3.86
CA LEU A 335 1.21 -32.00 -2.46
C LEU A 335 0.04 -32.13 -1.47
N ASP A 336 -1.20 -31.90 -1.93
CA ASP A 336 -2.42 -32.02 -1.12
C ASP A 336 -3.45 -32.90 -1.84
N THR A 337 -3.21 -34.21 -1.78
CA THR A 337 -4.01 -35.21 -2.52
C THR A 337 -4.68 -36.19 -1.58
N ASP A 338 -5.93 -36.53 -1.86
CA ASP A 338 -6.64 -37.61 -1.18
C ASP A 338 -6.57 -38.90 -1.98
N THR A 339 -6.13 -39.99 -1.36
CA THR A 339 -6.20 -41.32 -1.96
C THR A 339 -7.47 -42.02 -1.49
N LEU A 340 -8.41 -42.22 -2.42
CA LEU A 340 -9.65 -42.93 -2.17
C LEU A 340 -9.40 -44.42 -1.92
N LYS A 341 -10.35 -45.11 -1.28
CA LYS A 341 -10.27 -46.55 -0.97
C LYS A 341 -9.93 -47.44 -2.17
N ASN A 342 -10.31 -47.03 -3.38
CA ASN A 342 -10.06 -47.74 -4.63
C ASN A 342 -8.68 -47.43 -5.26
N GLY A 343 -7.83 -46.65 -4.56
CA GLY A 343 -6.51 -46.23 -5.05
C GLY A 343 -6.53 -45.03 -6.00
N THR A 344 -7.70 -44.43 -6.27
CA THR A 344 -7.79 -43.19 -7.07
C THR A 344 -7.27 -42.03 -6.24
N VAL A 345 -6.31 -41.29 -6.78
CA VAL A 345 -5.82 -40.04 -6.19
C VAL A 345 -6.65 -38.89 -6.74
N ILE A 346 -7.24 -38.10 -5.85
CA ILE A 346 -7.97 -36.87 -6.20
C ILE A 346 -7.23 -35.66 -5.64
N THR A 347 -7.26 -34.57 -6.39
CA THR A 347 -6.67 -33.29 -6.03
C THR A 347 -7.76 -32.24 -5.94
N ALA A 348 -7.56 -31.20 -5.13
CA ALA A 348 -8.47 -30.06 -5.13
C ALA A 348 -8.54 -29.42 -6.54
N PRO A 349 -9.71 -28.89 -6.96
CA PRO A 349 -9.83 -28.14 -8.21
C PRO A 349 -8.92 -26.92 -8.27
N MET A 350 -8.86 -26.26 -9.44
CA MET A 350 -8.03 -25.06 -9.67
C MET A 350 -6.55 -25.30 -9.32
N ASP A 351 -6.02 -26.44 -9.77
CA ASP A 351 -4.63 -26.85 -9.58
C ASP A 351 -4.19 -26.95 -8.10
N GLY A 352 -5.07 -27.50 -7.24
CA GLY A 352 -4.76 -27.64 -5.82
C GLY A 352 -5.03 -26.35 -5.02
N TYR A 353 -6.06 -25.59 -5.37
CA TYR A 353 -6.42 -24.36 -4.66
C TYR A 353 -6.77 -24.64 -3.20
N GLN A 354 -6.25 -23.80 -2.31
CA GLN A 354 -6.32 -23.99 -0.87
C GLN A 354 -7.43 -23.15 -0.26
N LEU A 355 -8.33 -23.77 0.51
CA LEU A 355 -9.44 -23.08 1.16
C LEU A 355 -9.01 -22.55 2.53
N ILE A 356 -9.12 -21.25 2.77
CA ILE A 356 -8.86 -20.62 4.06
C ILE A 356 -10.15 -19.94 4.54
N PRO A 357 -10.70 -20.33 5.70
CA PRO A 357 -11.95 -19.76 6.19
C PRO A 357 -11.74 -18.33 6.69
N ILE A 358 -12.67 -17.45 6.33
CA ILE A 358 -12.72 -16.07 6.82
C ILE A 358 -13.85 -15.96 7.85
N SER A 359 -13.50 -15.53 9.06
CA SER A 359 -14.48 -15.25 10.11
C SER A 359 -15.15 -13.91 9.83
N LEU A 360 -16.43 -13.93 9.50
CA LEU A 360 -17.19 -12.71 9.21
C LEU A 360 -17.59 -12.01 10.50
N VAL A 361 -17.30 -10.71 10.59
CA VAL A 361 -17.72 -9.86 11.70
C VAL A 361 -18.87 -8.97 11.27
N THR A 362 -19.93 -8.92 12.08
CA THR A 362 -21.12 -8.10 11.78
C THR A 362 -20.91 -6.63 12.13
N SER A 363 -20.09 -6.33 13.14
CA SER A 363 -19.61 -4.98 13.43
C SER A 363 -18.76 -4.49 12.26
N GLY A 364 -19.09 -3.33 11.69
CA GLY A 364 -18.43 -2.83 10.49
C GLY A 364 -19.11 -3.21 9.17
N SER A 365 -20.17 -4.03 9.16
CA SER A 365 -20.86 -4.40 7.91
C SER A 365 -21.40 -3.16 7.20
N GLY A 366 -21.15 -3.05 5.89
CA GLY A 366 -21.55 -1.89 5.09
C GLY A 366 -20.71 -0.64 5.35
N SER A 367 -19.58 -0.73 6.05
CA SER A 367 -18.62 0.38 6.19
C SER A 367 -18.24 0.96 4.83
N GLU A 368 -18.14 0.12 3.80
CA GLU A 368 -17.82 0.55 2.45
C GLU A 368 -18.98 1.20 1.69
N ASP A 369 -20.22 1.05 2.14
CA ASP A 369 -21.38 1.78 1.61
C ASP A 369 -21.65 3.08 2.37
N ASN A 370 -21.00 3.27 3.53
CA ASN A 370 -21.12 4.48 4.32
C ASN A 370 -20.12 5.54 3.85
N GLY A 371 -20.62 6.75 3.59
CA GLY A 371 -19.80 7.92 3.31
C GLY A 371 -19.03 8.45 4.53
N TRP A 372 -19.24 7.86 5.71
CA TRP A 372 -18.62 8.29 6.96
C TRP A 372 -18.19 7.13 7.87
N LEU A 373 -16.99 7.28 8.42
CA LEU A 373 -16.16 6.29 9.10
C LEU A 373 -16.76 5.56 10.31
N GLN A 374 -17.48 6.26 11.19
CA GLN A 374 -17.80 5.73 12.54
C GLN A 374 -19.23 5.21 12.71
N SER A 375 -20.11 5.43 11.73
CA SER A 375 -21.47 4.89 11.74
C SER A 375 -21.49 3.34 11.73
N ALA A 376 -20.37 2.71 11.37
CA ALA A 376 -20.21 1.27 11.31
C ALA A 376 -19.77 0.61 12.64
N SER A 377 -19.32 1.40 13.64
CA SER A 377 -18.86 0.88 14.94
C SER A 377 -20.00 0.47 15.88
N GLY A 378 -21.19 1.07 15.70
CA GLY A 378 -22.34 0.89 16.60
C GLY A 378 -22.15 1.51 17.99
N CYS A 379 -21.08 2.26 18.24
CA CYS A 379 -20.75 2.85 19.53
C CYS A 379 -21.40 4.24 19.69
N ALA A 380 -22.34 4.40 20.64
CA ALA A 380 -23.06 5.67 20.78
C ALA A 380 -22.17 6.83 21.23
N GLN A 381 -21.29 6.62 22.23
CA GLN A 381 -20.38 7.68 22.68
C GLN A 381 -19.35 8.08 21.62
N ALA A 382 -18.79 7.12 20.87
CA ALA A 382 -17.90 7.45 19.75
C ALA A 382 -18.63 8.26 18.67
N THR A 383 -19.89 7.93 18.37
CA THR A 383 -20.73 8.69 17.43
C THR A 383 -20.97 10.11 17.92
N ILE A 384 -21.33 10.29 19.20
CA ILE A 384 -21.51 11.61 19.82
C ILE A 384 -20.22 12.40 19.77
N SER A 385 -19.10 11.81 20.20
CA SER A 385 -17.79 12.45 20.16
C SER A 385 -17.44 12.90 18.75
N SER A 386 -17.58 12.03 17.76
CA SER A 386 -17.27 12.36 16.37
C SER A 386 -18.18 13.47 15.84
N ASN A 387 -19.46 13.48 16.20
CA ASN A 387 -20.39 14.56 15.82
C ASN A 387 -20.00 15.93 16.40
N ASN A 388 -19.32 15.96 17.56
CA ASN A 388 -18.83 17.22 18.13
C ASN A 388 -17.79 17.90 17.22
N PHE A 389 -17.09 17.14 16.35
CA PHE A 389 -16.18 17.72 15.35
C PHE A 389 -16.90 18.72 14.44
N PHE A 390 -18.12 18.42 14.01
CA PHE A 390 -18.91 19.32 13.15
C PHE A 390 -19.30 20.65 13.80
N THR A 391 -19.04 20.80 15.10
CA THR A 391 -19.28 22.03 15.87
C THR A 391 -17.99 22.66 16.39
N SER A 392 -16.82 22.09 16.08
CA SER A 392 -15.53 22.59 16.56
C SER A 392 -15.10 23.85 15.79
N ALA A 393 -14.22 24.64 16.41
CA ALA A 393 -13.72 25.87 15.79
C ALA A 393 -12.87 25.55 14.53
N GLU A 394 -12.11 24.48 14.59
CA GLU A 394 -11.27 23.98 13.50
C GLU A 394 -12.13 23.58 12.30
N TYR A 395 -13.18 22.79 12.53
CA TYR A 395 -14.12 22.39 11.47
C TYR A 395 -14.82 23.60 10.86
N MET A 396 -15.35 24.51 11.68
CA MET A 396 -16.05 25.71 11.17
C MET A 396 -15.12 26.63 10.38
N SER A 397 -13.84 26.72 10.77
CA SER A 397 -12.82 27.46 10.03
C SER A 397 -12.57 26.84 8.65
N LEU A 398 -12.36 25.52 8.57
CA LEU A 398 -12.16 24.80 7.31
C LEU A 398 -13.42 24.87 6.43
N LEU A 399 -14.61 24.66 7.00
CA LEU A 399 -15.88 24.73 6.29
C LEU A 399 -16.08 26.08 5.59
N ASN A 400 -15.79 27.18 6.28
CA ASN A 400 -15.95 28.53 5.73
C ASN A 400 -14.85 28.88 4.72
N SER A 401 -13.59 28.61 5.08
CA SER A 401 -12.43 29.01 4.25
C SER A 401 -12.32 28.21 2.95
N THR A 402 -12.76 26.95 2.94
CA THR A 402 -12.67 26.07 1.77
C THR A 402 -13.94 26.02 0.92
N HIS A 403 -15.01 26.72 1.30
CA HIS A 403 -16.26 26.73 0.56
C HIS A 403 -16.06 27.06 -0.93
N GLY A 404 -15.25 28.07 -1.24
CA GLY A 404 -14.95 28.47 -2.63
C GLY A 404 -14.33 27.34 -3.47
N LEU A 405 -13.44 26.54 -2.88
CA LEU A 405 -12.80 25.39 -3.53
C LEU A 405 -13.82 24.30 -3.87
N TYR A 406 -14.69 23.94 -2.93
CA TYR A 406 -15.72 22.93 -3.22
C TYR A 406 -16.74 23.40 -4.26
N GLN A 407 -17.07 24.70 -4.29
CA GLN A 407 -17.92 25.24 -5.33
C GLN A 407 -17.24 25.28 -6.70
N SER A 408 -15.91 25.45 -6.78
CA SER A 408 -15.19 25.45 -8.06
C SER A 408 -15.19 24.10 -8.75
N VAL A 409 -15.21 23.00 -7.99
CA VAL A 409 -15.27 21.63 -8.53
C VAL A 409 -16.70 21.10 -8.72
N LEU A 410 -17.72 21.83 -8.25
CA LEU A 410 -19.13 21.44 -8.37
C LEU A 410 -19.55 21.05 -9.80
N PRO A 411 -19.14 21.74 -10.89
CA PRO A 411 -19.51 21.33 -12.25
C PRO A 411 -19.10 19.90 -12.61
N THR A 412 -18.05 19.38 -11.97
CA THR A 412 -17.50 18.04 -12.18
C THR A 412 -18.25 16.96 -11.39
N ILE A 413 -18.87 17.34 -10.27
CA ILE A 413 -19.51 16.41 -9.31
C ILE A 413 -21.03 16.63 -9.16
N ASN A 414 -21.64 17.45 -10.02
CA ASN A 414 -23.03 17.90 -9.91
C ASN A 414 -24.08 16.79 -10.06
N GLY A 415 -23.71 15.63 -10.60
CA GLY A 415 -24.55 14.44 -10.65
C GLY A 415 -24.81 13.83 -9.27
N THR A 416 -23.93 14.10 -8.30
CA THR A 416 -23.95 13.54 -6.95
C THR A 416 -24.16 14.62 -5.88
N PHE A 417 -23.55 15.79 -6.06
CA PHE A 417 -23.59 16.88 -5.08
C PHE A 417 -24.25 18.13 -5.67
N ASN A 418 -24.90 18.92 -4.82
CA ASN A 418 -25.37 20.26 -5.15
C ASN A 418 -24.59 21.32 -4.36
N SER A 419 -24.85 22.61 -4.60
CA SER A 419 -24.13 23.71 -3.95
C SER A 419 -24.19 23.68 -2.42
N SER A 420 -25.24 23.13 -1.80
CA SER A 420 -25.35 23.00 -0.35
C SER A 420 -24.60 21.80 0.23
N THR A 421 -24.28 20.80 -0.59
CA THR A 421 -23.61 19.56 -0.16
C THR A 421 -22.16 19.47 -0.60
N ALA A 422 -21.75 20.16 -1.67
CA ALA A 422 -20.35 20.31 -2.07
C ALA A 422 -19.64 21.28 -1.11
N THR A 423 -19.27 20.77 0.06
CA THR A 423 -18.63 21.53 1.15
C THR A 423 -17.70 20.61 1.93
N PHE A 424 -16.88 21.18 2.82
CA PHE A 424 -16.02 20.42 3.73
C PHE A 424 -16.77 19.36 4.57
N LYS A 425 -18.08 19.53 4.80
CA LYS A 425 -18.92 18.51 5.46
C LYS A 425 -18.90 17.15 4.76
N ASN A 426 -18.67 17.15 3.45
CA ASN A 426 -18.60 15.96 2.60
C ASN A 426 -17.22 15.83 1.97
N ALA A 427 -16.17 16.36 2.61
CA ALA A 427 -14.82 16.43 2.06
C ALA A 427 -14.35 15.09 1.48
N TYR A 428 -14.50 14.02 2.28
CA TYR A 428 -14.08 12.69 1.86
C TYR A 428 -14.91 12.11 0.72
N THR A 429 -16.24 12.22 0.76
CA THR A 429 -17.08 11.65 -0.32
C THR A 429 -16.99 12.42 -1.62
N VAL A 430 -16.68 13.72 -1.56
CA VAL A 430 -16.34 14.53 -2.75
C VAL A 430 -15.00 14.08 -3.33
N TRP A 431 -13.96 13.98 -2.50
CA TRP A 431 -12.65 13.52 -2.96
C TRP A 431 -12.69 12.08 -3.48
N ASP A 432 -13.35 11.15 -2.77
CA ASP A 432 -13.49 9.75 -3.18
C ASP A 432 -14.16 9.59 -4.54
N LEU A 433 -15.22 10.37 -4.82
CA LEU A 433 -15.89 10.35 -6.12
C LEU A 433 -14.93 10.79 -7.25
N ILE A 434 -14.13 11.83 -7.02
CA ILE A 434 -13.17 12.33 -8.01
C ILE A 434 -12.02 11.34 -8.16
N ASN A 435 -11.45 10.84 -7.06
CA ASN A 435 -10.36 9.86 -7.05
C ASN A 435 -10.73 8.58 -7.83
N VAL A 436 -11.91 8.01 -7.56
CA VAL A 436 -12.38 6.83 -8.31
C VAL A 436 -12.62 7.15 -9.79
N ALA A 437 -13.10 8.36 -10.11
CA ALA A 437 -13.26 8.78 -11.50
C ALA A 437 -11.90 8.94 -12.22
N GLU A 438 -10.87 9.47 -11.55
CA GLU A 438 -9.51 9.57 -12.12
C GLU A 438 -8.90 8.19 -12.40
N ILE A 439 -9.20 7.19 -11.57
CA ILE A 439 -8.70 5.82 -11.75
C ILE A 439 -9.43 5.10 -12.90
N HIS A 440 -10.77 5.18 -12.93
CA HIS A 440 -11.58 4.26 -13.75
C HIS A 440 -12.27 4.90 -14.96
N ASN A 441 -12.49 6.22 -14.96
CA ASN A 441 -13.24 6.87 -16.03
C ASN A 441 -12.30 7.43 -17.09
N ALA A 442 -12.03 6.64 -18.12
CA ALA A 442 -11.17 7.02 -19.25
C ALA A 442 -11.64 8.29 -20.01
N THR A 443 -12.89 8.72 -19.82
CA THR A 443 -13.45 9.94 -20.45
C THR A 443 -13.48 11.14 -19.50
N PHE A 444 -13.04 10.96 -18.26
CA PHE A 444 -12.93 12.03 -17.28
C PHE A 444 -11.70 12.88 -17.62
N ASP A 445 -11.92 14.02 -18.28
CA ASP A 445 -10.90 15.05 -18.48
C ASP A 445 -11.29 16.32 -17.72
N PRO A 446 -11.00 16.38 -16.42
CA PRO A 446 -11.34 17.54 -15.62
C PRO A 446 -10.20 18.58 -15.64
N THR A 447 -9.17 18.45 -16.47
CA THR A 447 -7.88 19.17 -16.29
C THR A 447 -8.03 20.70 -16.22
N ASN A 448 -9.12 21.26 -16.75
CA ASN A 448 -9.46 22.69 -16.64
C ASN A 448 -10.20 23.10 -15.35
N ILE A 449 -10.65 22.15 -14.52
CA ILE A 449 -11.46 22.34 -13.31
C ILE A 449 -10.83 21.65 -12.08
N VAL A 450 -10.44 20.39 -12.21
CA VAL A 450 -9.69 19.63 -11.20
C VAL A 450 -8.25 19.52 -11.70
N THR A 451 -7.44 20.53 -11.40
CA THR A 451 -5.99 20.47 -11.60
C THR A 451 -5.35 19.57 -10.55
N SER A 452 -4.11 19.14 -10.75
CA SER A 452 -3.35 18.37 -9.75
C SER A 452 -3.28 19.07 -8.40
N ASP A 453 -3.15 20.41 -8.38
CA ASP A 453 -3.15 21.21 -7.14
C ASP A 453 -4.50 21.18 -6.42
N ILE A 454 -5.61 21.21 -7.18
CA ILE A 454 -6.97 21.13 -6.62
C ILE A 454 -7.22 19.72 -6.09
N PHE A 455 -6.82 18.69 -6.84
CA PHE A 455 -6.94 17.31 -6.41
C PHE A 455 -6.18 17.05 -5.12
N GLN A 456 -4.94 17.55 -5.02
CA GLN A 456 -4.14 17.47 -3.79
C GLN A 456 -4.82 18.20 -2.62
N GLN A 457 -5.32 19.41 -2.83
CA GLN A 457 -6.04 20.15 -1.77
C GLN A 457 -7.30 19.40 -1.29
N LEU A 458 -8.07 18.79 -2.20
CA LEU A 458 -9.23 17.97 -1.84
C LEU A 458 -8.80 16.73 -1.04
N SER A 459 -7.69 16.09 -1.41
CA SER A 459 -7.12 14.97 -0.67
C SER A 459 -6.71 15.38 0.75
N GLU A 460 -5.98 16.48 0.91
CA GLU A 460 -5.57 17.01 2.22
C GLU A 460 -6.79 17.36 3.11
N LEU A 461 -7.82 17.99 2.52
CA LEU A 461 -9.06 18.28 3.23
C LEU A 461 -9.81 17.01 3.63
N SER A 462 -9.82 15.99 2.76
CA SER A 462 -10.41 14.69 3.08
C SER A 462 -9.68 14.01 4.25
N ASN A 463 -8.34 14.09 4.28
CA ASN A 463 -7.52 13.56 5.36
C ASN A 463 -7.84 14.25 6.68
N MET A 464 -7.88 15.59 6.70
CA MET A 464 -8.24 16.35 7.91
C MET A 464 -9.66 16.04 8.39
N HIS A 465 -10.61 15.88 7.46
CA HIS A 465 -11.99 15.53 7.78
C HIS A 465 -12.08 14.14 8.43
N GLU A 466 -11.49 13.12 7.81
CA GLU A 466 -11.56 11.75 8.32
C GLU A 466 -10.76 11.59 9.62
N TRP A 467 -9.60 12.24 9.75
CA TRP A 467 -8.83 12.27 11.00
C TRP A 467 -9.64 12.87 12.15
N GLY A 468 -10.25 14.04 11.93
CA GLY A 468 -11.09 14.71 12.91
C GLY A 468 -12.30 13.87 13.34
N LEU A 469 -12.74 12.92 12.52
CA LEU A 469 -13.83 12.01 12.85
C LEU A 469 -13.36 10.70 13.48
N ALA A 470 -12.09 10.32 13.28
CA ALA A 470 -11.52 9.07 13.78
C ALA A 470 -10.82 9.22 15.15
N TYR A 471 -10.31 10.41 15.46
CA TYR A 471 -9.46 10.63 16.63
C TYR A 471 -9.56 12.06 17.17
N ASN A 472 -9.44 12.18 18.50
CA ASN A 472 -9.28 13.43 19.22
C ASN A 472 -8.56 13.14 20.53
N SER A 473 -7.39 13.75 20.73
CA SER A 473 -6.57 13.54 21.94
C SER A 473 -7.25 14.00 23.23
N SER A 474 -8.24 14.90 23.15
CA SER A 474 -9.05 15.33 24.30
C SER A 474 -10.27 14.45 24.56
N ASP A 475 -10.61 13.53 23.66
CA ASP A 475 -11.79 12.67 23.75
C ASP A 475 -11.57 11.35 23.01
N GLU A 476 -10.76 10.48 23.63
CA GLU A 476 -10.25 9.25 23.01
C GLU A 476 -11.35 8.24 22.62
N ILE A 477 -12.56 8.33 23.18
CA ILE A 477 -13.67 7.42 22.83
C ILE A 477 -14.01 7.48 21.33
N ARG A 478 -13.67 8.58 20.65
CA ARG A 478 -13.76 8.72 19.19
C ARG A 478 -13.01 7.60 18.46
N ALA A 479 -11.93 7.13 19.05
CA ALA A 479 -11.02 6.13 18.50
C ALA A 479 -11.32 4.69 18.96
N ILE A 480 -12.57 4.37 19.34
CA ILE A 480 -12.98 3.04 19.81
C ILE A 480 -12.60 1.90 18.84
N ALA A 481 -12.57 2.16 17.53
CA ALA A 481 -12.13 1.19 16.53
C ALA A 481 -10.65 0.80 16.74
N GLY A 482 -9.78 1.79 16.99
CA GLY A 482 -8.37 1.57 17.31
C GLY A 482 -8.18 0.88 18.67
N MET A 483 -8.99 1.24 19.68
CA MET A 483 -9.00 0.57 20.98
C MET A 483 -9.38 -0.91 20.89
N THR A 484 -10.33 -1.24 20.02
CA THR A 484 -10.77 -2.63 19.77
C THR A 484 -9.68 -3.39 19.02
N LEU A 485 -9.07 -2.79 17.99
CA LEU A 485 -7.95 -3.38 17.26
C LEU A 485 -6.77 -3.68 18.20
N ALA A 486 -6.42 -2.74 19.09
CA ALA A 486 -5.36 -2.95 20.08
C ALA A 486 -5.59 -4.20 20.94
N ALA A 487 -6.81 -4.39 21.44
CA ALA A 487 -7.15 -5.57 22.21
C ALA A 487 -7.05 -6.86 21.37
N GLN A 488 -7.48 -6.82 20.10
CA GLN A 488 -7.41 -7.98 19.19
C GLN A 488 -5.97 -8.38 18.87
N VAL A 489 -5.10 -7.40 18.58
CA VAL A 489 -3.65 -7.59 18.37
C VAL A 489 -3.03 -8.24 19.60
N GLN A 490 -3.28 -7.66 20.78
CA GLN A 490 -2.75 -8.15 22.05
C GLN A 490 -3.21 -9.59 22.33
N GLN A 491 -4.51 -9.86 22.20
CA GLN A 491 -5.08 -11.17 22.43
C GLN A 491 -4.49 -12.23 21.49
N PHE A 492 -4.33 -11.90 20.20
CA PHE A 492 -3.76 -12.83 19.23
C PHE A 492 -2.28 -13.13 19.51
N LEU A 493 -1.45 -12.10 19.73
CA LEU A 493 -0.02 -12.30 19.98
C LEU A 493 0.23 -13.01 21.32
N ASN A 494 -0.56 -12.70 22.35
CA ASN A 494 -0.52 -13.46 23.61
C ASN A 494 -0.94 -14.92 23.40
N GLY A 495 -1.90 -15.18 22.51
CA GLY A 495 -2.25 -16.53 22.05
C GLY A 495 -1.09 -17.27 21.40
N THR A 496 -0.25 -16.57 20.61
CA THR A 496 0.97 -17.14 20.04
C THR A 496 1.96 -17.56 21.14
N ILE A 497 2.16 -16.74 22.17
CA ILE A 497 3.05 -17.05 23.30
C ILE A 497 2.51 -18.22 24.12
N THR A 498 1.28 -18.11 24.61
CA THR A 498 0.64 -19.11 25.49
C THR A 498 0.45 -20.47 24.80
N SER A 499 0.38 -20.50 23.47
CA SER A 499 0.30 -21.74 22.68
C SER A 499 1.66 -22.29 22.24
N ALA A 500 2.78 -21.65 22.63
CA ALA A 500 4.13 -21.96 22.17
C ALA A 500 4.25 -21.99 20.63
N GLY A 501 3.69 -20.98 19.98
CA GLY A 501 3.76 -20.78 18.53
C GLY A 501 2.86 -21.69 17.71
N LYS A 502 1.79 -22.27 18.27
CA LYS A 502 0.82 -23.06 17.47
C LYS A 502 -0.01 -22.14 16.57
N GLN A 503 -0.49 -21.03 17.12
CA GLN A 503 -1.06 -19.91 16.38
C GLN A 503 0.09 -19.05 15.82
N LYS A 504 0.02 -18.63 14.55
CA LYS A 504 1.17 -18.00 13.87
C LYS A 504 0.85 -16.69 13.19
N ILE A 505 -0.20 -16.64 12.38
CA ILE A 505 -0.55 -15.45 11.61
C ILE A 505 -2.03 -15.10 11.74
N GLY A 506 -2.30 -13.86 12.15
CA GLY A 506 -3.63 -13.29 12.26
C GLY A 506 -3.79 -12.20 11.21
N ILE A 507 -4.84 -12.28 10.40
CA ILE A 507 -5.12 -11.31 9.34
C ILE A 507 -6.53 -10.78 9.54
N GLN A 508 -6.66 -9.47 9.60
CA GLN A 508 -7.93 -8.79 9.76
C GLN A 508 -8.06 -7.74 8.66
N PHE A 509 -9.13 -7.82 7.87
CA PHE A 509 -9.50 -6.74 6.96
C PHE A 509 -10.43 -5.77 7.67
N GLY A 510 -10.28 -4.47 7.42
CA GLY A 510 -11.20 -3.46 7.94
C GLY A 510 -11.11 -2.11 7.26
N ALA A 511 -11.97 -1.18 7.70
CA ALA A 511 -12.05 0.15 7.14
C ALA A 511 -10.82 1.01 7.50
N TYR A 512 -10.50 1.97 6.64
CA TYR A 512 -9.35 2.86 6.79
C TYR A 512 -9.34 3.65 8.10
N GLY A 513 -10.51 3.90 8.70
CA GLY A 513 -10.62 4.65 9.95
C GLY A 513 -9.99 4.02 11.16
N THR A 514 -9.92 2.69 11.18
CA THR A 514 -9.26 1.97 12.27
C THR A 514 -7.77 2.30 12.31
N PHE A 515 -7.14 2.58 11.16
CA PHE A 515 -5.75 3.04 11.10
C PHE A 515 -5.60 4.39 11.81
N SER A 516 -6.39 5.40 11.42
CA SER A 516 -6.35 6.73 12.04
C SER A 516 -6.63 6.68 13.54
N SER A 517 -7.65 5.90 13.96
CA SER A 517 -7.95 5.69 15.37
C SER A 517 -6.80 5.02 16.12
N PHE A 518 -6.17 3.99 15.55
CA PHE A 518 -5.05 3.31 16.19
C PHE A 518 -3.81 4.19 16.26
N PHE A 519 -3.43 4.86 15.17
CA PHE A 519 -2.25 5.73 15.12
C PHE A 519 -2.35 6.90 16.10
N GLY A 520 -3.51 7.55 16.17
CA GLY A 520 -3.74 8.63 17.14
C GLY A 520 -3.57 8.18 18.59
N LEU A 521 -3.93 6.93 18.92
CA LEU A 521 -3.75 6.37 20.27
C LEU A 521 -2.32 5.86 20.52
N ALA A 522 -1.69 5.24 19.52
CA ALA A 522 -0.43 4.55 19.65
C ALA A 522 0.80 5.46 19.51
N ILE A 523 0.68 6.61 18.82
CA ILE A 523 1.80 7.50 18.51
C ILE A 523 1.55 8.87 19.17
N PRO A 524 2.22 9.17 20.29
CA PRO A 524 2.10 10.47 20.95
C PRO A 524 2.62 11.62 20.08
N ASN A 525 1.91 12.76 20.10
CA ASN A 525 2.24 13.97 19.34
C ASN A 525 2.41 13.71 17.83
N ILE A 526 1.61 12.80 17.27
CA ILE A 526 1.65 12.36 15.87
C ILE A 526 1.66 13.52 14.87
N GLU A 527 1.04 14.65 15.22
CA GLU A 527 1.02 15.86 14.41
C GLU A 527 2.42 16.43 14.13
N THR A 528 3.37 16.14 15.01
CA THR A 528 4.76 16.62 14.92
C THR A 528 5.77 15.51 14.66
N THR A 529 5.47 14.28 15.07
CA THR A 529 6.40 13.15 14.96
C THR A 529 6.19 12.38 13.66
N GLU A 530 4.95 12.07 13.30
CA GLU A 530 4.61 11.23 12.14
C GLU A 530 3.37 11.79 11.38
N PRO A 531 3.40 13.04 10.88
CA PRO A 531 2.23 13.67 10.27
C PRO A 531 1.71 12.94 9.01
N ALA A 532 2.56 12.15 8.35
CA ALA A 532 2.17 11.34 7.19
C ALA A 532 1.14 10.26 7.53
N LEU A 533 1.10 9.77 8.77
CA LEU A 533 0.15 8.76 9.23
C LEU A 533 -1.25 9.31 9.54
N MET A 534 -1.41 10.64 9.47
CA MET A 534 -2.70 11.30 9.70
C MET A 534 -3.62 11.28 8.47
N GLY A 535 -3.13 10.81 7.33
CA GLY A 535 -3.91 10.64 6.11
C GLY A 535 -4.88 9.47 6.19
N VAL A 536 -5.86 9.47 5.29
CA VAL A 536 -6.61 8.25 4.96
C VAL A 536 -5.61 7.26 4.37
N ALA A 537 -5.44 6.10 5.01
CA ALA A 537 -4.56 5.06 4.51
C ALA A 537 -5.01 4.62 3.11
N ASP A 538 -4.10 4.53 2.14
CA ASP A 538 -4.35 4.20 0.72
C ASP A 538 -4.91 2.79 0.52
N TYR A 539 -5.38 2.48 -0.69
CA TYR A 539 -5.89 1.14 -1.00
C TYR A 539 -4.81 0.08 -0.79
N ALA A 540 -5.22 -1.07 -0.26
CA ALA A 540 -4.36 -2.18 0.10
C ALA A 540 -3.24 -1.87 1.13
N SER A 541 -3.35 -0.78 1.89
CA SER A 541 -2.47 -0.49 3.04
C SER A 541 -2.52 -1.59 4.10
N ALA A 542 -1.39 -1.83 4.77
CA ALA A 542 -1.23 -2.89 5.76
C ALA A 542 -0.48 -2.41 7.01
N LEU A 543 -1.09 -2.59 8.18
CA LEU A 543 -0.50 -2.40 9.50
C LEU A 543 -0.18 -3.77 10.10
N THR A 544 1.09 -4.04 10.35
CA THR A 544 1.59 -5.35 10.77
C THR A 544 2.32 -5.25 12.11
N PHE A 545 1.98 -6.12 13.06
CA PHE A 545 2.71 -6.32 14.31
C PHE A 545 3.49 -7.62 14.20
N GLU A 546 4.80 -7.51 14.17
CA GLU A 546 5.70 -8.64 14.04
C GLU A 546 6.33 -8.95 15.39
N MET A 547 6.10 -10.16 15.90
CA MET A 547 6.62 -10.64 17.18
C MET A 547 7.79 -11.59 16.91
N PHE A 548 8.95 -11.31 17.51
CA PHE A 548 10.19 -12.05 17.26
C PHE A 548 11.05 -12.18 18.52
N THR A 549 12.07 -13.03 18.46
CA THR A 549 13.09 -13.18 19.50
C THR A 549 14.48 -13.16 18.89
N ASN A 550 15.45 -12.67 19.66
CA ASN A 550 16.88 -12.68 19.29
C ASN A 550 17.65 -13.78 20.04
N SER A 551 16.94 -14.67 20.74
CA SER A 551 17.55 -15.76 21.50
C SER A 551 18.28 -16.71 20.55
N SER A 552 19.51 -17.08 20.92
CA SER A 552 20.30 -18.08 20.19
C SER A 552 19.76 -19.51 20.38
N THR A 553 18.80 -19.69 21.28
CA THR A 553 18.16 -20.99 21.52
C THR A 553 17.15 -21.28 20.41
N ALA A 554 17.28 -22.43 19.76
CA ALA A 554 16.34 -22.85 18.73
C ALA A 554 14.91 -22.94 19.26
N VAL A 555 14.00 -22.20 18.63
CA VAL A 555 12.58 -22.15 19.03
C VAL A 555 11.85 -23.41 18.58
N SER A 556 11.31 -24.17 19.53
CA SER A 556 10.55 -25.39 19.30
C SER A 556 9.40 -25.53 20.30
N SER A 557 8.55 -26.56 20.13
CA SER A 557 7.43 -26.82 21.06
C SER A 557 7.88 -27.11 22.50
N ASN A 558 9.13 -27.54 22.70
CA ASN A 558 9.70 -27.89 24.00
C ASN A 558 10.69 -26.83 24.52
N SER A 559 10.95 -25.79 23.73
CA SER A 559 11.91 -24.73 24.02
C SER A 559 11.45 -23.45 23.33
N TYR A 560 10.64 -22.67 24.02
CA TYR A 560 10.06 -21.42 23.54
C TYR A 560 10.62 -20.26 24.39
N PRO A 561 10.95 -19.09 23.79
CA PRO A 561 11.55 -17.98 24.52
C PRO A 561 10.66 -17.48 25.66
N GLY A 562 11.30 -16.99 26.73
CA GLY A 562 10.61 -16.29 27.82
C GLY A 562 10.03 -14.96 27.33
N GLU A 563 9.01 -14.44 28.01
CA GLU A 563 8.39 -13.14 27.66
C GLU A 563 9.38 -11.96 27.66
N ASP A 564 10.44 -12.05 28.44
CA ASP A 564 11.55 -11.08 28.51
C ASP A 564 12.52 -11.16 27.31
N GLU A 565 12.48 -12.24 26.53
CA GLU A 565 13.26 -12.43 25.30
C GLU A 565 12.45 -12.14 24.03
N ILE A 566 11.21 -11.66 24.16
CA ILE A 566 10.28 -11.39 23.06
C ILE A 566 10.18 -9.90 22.81
N TYR A 567 10.22 -9.54 21.53
CA TYR A 567 10.14 -8.19 21.04
C TYR A 567 9.03 -8.06 19.99
N VAL A 568 8.50 -6.86 19.86
CA VAL A 568 7.47 -6.51 18.87
C VAL A 568 7.91 -5.26 18.12
N ARG A 569 7.73 -5.28 16.80
CA ARG A 569 7.83 -4.10 15.94
C ARG A 569 6.53 -3.86 15.18
N MET A 570 6.18 -2.60 15.00
CA MET A 570 5.02 -2.19 14.21
C MET A 570 5.50 -1.73 12.84
N LEU A 571 5.02 -2.39 11.79
CA LEU A 571 5.27 -2.01 10.42
C LEU A 571 4.00 -1.44 9.81
N PHE A 572 4.13 -0.39 9.01
CA PHE A 572 3.03 0.12 8.21
C PHE A 572 3.49 0.33 6.78
N HIS A 573 2.65 -0.09 5.84
CA HIS A 573 2.78 0.25 4.43
C HIS A 573 1.53 0.99 3.99
N ASN A 574 1.72 2.20 3.46
CA ASN A 574 0.63 2.99 2.88
C ASN A 574 0.54 2.69 1.38
N GLY A 575 -0.48 1.94 0.96
CA GLY A 575 -0.68 1.47 -0.40
C GLY A 575 -0.39 -0.02 -0.56
N THR A 576 -0.31 -0.47 -1.80
CA THR A 576 -0.05 -1.88 -2.14
C THR A 576 1.37 -2.29 -1.77
N THR A 577 1.51 -3.16 -0.77
CA THR A 577 2.82 -3.71 -0.39
C THR A 577 3.36 -4.62 -1.49
N SER A 578 4.64 -4.49 -1.81
CA SER A 578 5.32 -5.28 -2.82
C SER A 578 6.82 -5.37 -2.54
N ASN A 579 7.53 -6.20 -3.30
CA ASN A 579 8.99 -6.25 -3.21
C ASN A 579 9.68 -4.96 -3.71
N ILE A 580 8.98 -3.91 -4.14
CA ILE A 580 9.59 -2.57 -4.42
C ILE A 580 9.06 -1.49 -3.48
N SER A 581 8.05 -1.81 -2.68
CA SER A 581 7.34 -0.91 -1.81
C SER A 581 7.06 -1.69 -0.53
N GLU A 582 8.08 -1.72 0.34
CA GLU A 582 8.08 -2.52 1.55
C GLU A 582 7.57 -1.73 2.75
N PRO A 583 6.96 -2.37 3.76
CA PRO A 583 6.50 -1.70 4.97
C PRO A 583 7.66 -1.08 5.74
N GLU A 584 7.44 0.11 6.26
CA GLU A 584 8.38 0.82 7.14
C GLU A 584 8.08 0.50 8.60
N VAL A 585 9.11 0.52 9.46
CA VAL A 585 8.96 0.30 10.89
C VAL A 585 8.71 1.63 11.59
N TYR A 586 7.67 1.70 12.41
CA TYR A 586 7.27 2.91 13.13
C TYR A 586 7.42 2.73 14.64
N PRO A 587 7.94 3.74 15.36
CA PRO A 587 7.98 3.71 16.82
C PRO A 587 6.57 3.76 17.40
N MET A 588 6.41 3.16 18.58
CA MET A 588 5.13 3.14 19.31
C MET A 588 5.29 3.74 20.71
N PHE A 589 4.18 4.26 21.23
CA PHE A 589 4.01 4.68 22.63
C PHE A 589 5.01 5.74 23.12
N GLY A 590 5.61 6.48 22.19
CA GLY A 590 6.61 7.51 22.50
C GLY A 590 7.96 6.95 22.96
N SER A 591 8.26 5.68 22.69
CA SER A 591 9.54 5.06 23.05
C SER A 591 10.73 5.65 22.30
N GLY A 592 10.51 6.20 21.11
CA GLY A 592 11.55 6.58 20.16
C GLY A 592 12.36 5.39 19.64
N GLN A 593 11.89 4.16 19.87
CA GLN A 593 12.51 2.91 19.41
C GLN A 593 11.58 2.22 18.43
N GLU A 594 12.15 1.70 17.33
CA GLU A 594 11.45 0.91 16.31
C GLU A 594 10.99 -0.47 16.82
N VAL A 595 11.61 -0.94 17.91
CA VAL A 595 11.34 -2.22 18.55
C VAL A 595 11.07 -1.99 20.03
N VAL A 596 10.05 -2.66 20.56
CA VAL A 596 9.71 -2.65 21.99
C VAL A 596 9.70 -4.06 22.56
N SER A 597 9.97 -4.21 23.86
CA SER A 597 9.80 -5.51 24.52
C SER A 597 8.32 -5.92 24.55
N TRP A 598 8.03 -7.21 24.63
CA TRP A 598 6.66 -7.71 24.79
C TRP A 598 5.95 -7.09 26.01
N ASN A 599 6.67 -6.90 27.12
CA ASN A 599 6.14 -6.27 28.32
C ASN A 599 5.76 -4.80 28.09
N ASP A 600 6.61 -4.03 27.42
CA ASP A 600 6.33 -2.63 27.09
C ASP A 600 5.21 -2.51 26.05
N PHE A 601 5.15 -3.43 25.09
CA PHE A 601 4.08 -3.52 24.11
C PHE A 601 2.72 -3.74 24.79
N ASN A 602 2.63 -4.73 25.68
CA ASN A 602 1.44 -4.99 26.47
C ASN A 602 1.06 -3.80 27.36
N ALA A 603 2.03 -3.22 28.06
CA ALA A 603 1.78 -2.06 28.91
C ALA A 603 1.31 -0.84 28.10
N GLY A 604 1.83 -0.66 26.88
CA GLY A 604 1.42 0.37 25.94
C GLY A 604 -0.03 0.21 25.48
N LEU A 605 -0.39 -0.98 24.96
CA LEU A 605 -1.75 -1.25 24.50
C LEU A 605 -2.77 -1.21 25.64
N ASN A 606 -2.44 -1.72 26.83
CA ASN A 606 -3.34 -1.71 28.00
C ASN A 606 -3.77 -0.30 28.46
N LYS A 607 -3.08 0.76 28.02
CA LYS A 607 -3.48 2.15 28.32
C LYS A 607 -4.81 2.53 27.67
N PHE A 608 -5.14 1.93 26.53
CA PHE A 608 -6.31 2.33 25.74
C PHE A 608 -7.12 1.17 25.16
N ALA A 609 -6.62 -0.07 25.21
CA ALA A 609 -7.31 -1.23 24.65
C ALA A 609 -8.68 -1.49 25.29
N VAL A 610 -9.67 -1.78 24.45
CA VAL A 610 -11.04 -2.17 24.85
C VAL A 610 -11.33 -3.55 24.26
N GLY A 611 -11.19 -4.59 25.08
CA GLY A 611 -11.21 -5.98 24.61
C GLY A 611 -12.40 -6.81 25.06
N THR A 612 -13.04 -6.45 26.17
CA THR A 612 -14.20 -7.19 26.68
C THR A 612 -15.51 -6.53 26.28
N THR A 613 -16.56 -7.34 26.18
CA THR A 613 -17.92 -6.85 25.97
C THR A 613 -18.30 -5.83 27.05
N GLU A 614 -17.96 -6.06 28.31
CA GLU A 614 -18.23 -5.14 29.41
C GLU A 614 -17.53 -3.79 29.23
N GLN A 615 -16.23 -3.79 28.91
CA GLN A 615 -15.46 -2.57 28.65
C GLN A 615 -16.08 -1.79 27.50
N TRP A 616 -16.41 -2.47 26.39
CA TRP A 616 -17.01 -1.84 25.22
C TRP A 616 -18.38 -1.25 25.53
N CYS A 617 -19.28 -2.01 26.16
CA CYS A 617 -20.62 -1.55 26.53
C CYS A 617 -20.57 -0.33 27.46
N THR A 618 -19.65 -0.36 28.43
CA THR A 618 -19.44 0.75 29.38
C THR A 618 -18.89 1.99 28.68
N ALA A 619 -17.85 1.83 27.86
CA ALA A 619 -17.23 2.92 27.12
C ALA A 619 -18.20 3.55 26.10
N CYS A 620 -18.95 2.72 25.38
CA CYS A 620 -19.90 3.17 24.36
C CYS A 620 -21.24 3.66 24.90
N GLY A 621 -21.55 3.43 26.19
CA GLY A 621 -22.82 3.80 26.79
C GLY A 621 -24.03 3.06 26.20
N ASN A 622 -23.80 1.92 25.55
CA ASN A 622 -24.84 1.08 24.98
C ASN A 622 -25.25 0.06 26.03
N PHE A 623 -26.50 0.08 26.50
CA PHE A 623 -26.98 -0.83 27.57
C PHE A 623 -28.19 -1.66 27.15
N THR A 624 -28.30 -1.98 25.85
CA THR A 624 -29.35 -2.84 25.30
C THR A 624 -28.74 -4.08 24.63
N GLY A 625 -29.56 -5.08 24.29
CA GLY A 625 -29.09 -6.29 23.62
C GLY A 625 -28.05 -7.05 24.45
N SER A 626 -26.91 -7.42 23.83
CA SER A 626 -25.78 -8.08 24.49
C SER A 626 -25.14 -7.26 25.61
N CYS A 627 -25.36 -5.94 25.63
CA CYS A 627 -24.86 -5.04 26.66
C CYS A 627 -25.79 -4.87 27.87
N ALA A 628 -27.01 -5.43 27.84
CA ALA A 628 -28.00 -5.24 28.89
C ALA A 628 -27.52 -5.71 30.27
N ALA A 629 -26.65 -6.72 30.31
CA ALA A 629 -26.07 -7.25 31.55
C ALA A 629 -25.13 -6.28 32.26
N TYR A 630 -24.61 -5.26 31.55
CA TYR A 630 -23.63 -4.30 32.07
C TYR A 630 -24.25 -2.92 32.33
N ALA A 631 -25.59 -2.84 32.32
CA ALA A 631 -26.30 -1.59 32.55
C ALA A 631 -26.09 -1.08 33.99
N PRO A 632 -25.81 0.22 34.21
CA PRO A 632 -25.66 0.78 35.55
C PRO A 632 -26.93 0.55 36.38
N ALA A 633 -26.77 0.14 37.64
CA ALA A 633 -27.88 -0.12 38.55
C ALA A 633 -28.79 1.13 38.66
N GLY A 634 -30.01 1.02 38.14
CA GLY A 634 -30.99 2.12 38.07
C GLY A 634 -31.63 2.33 36.68
N SER A 635 -31.19 1.60 35.66
CA SER A 635 -31.64 1.76 34.26
C SER A 635 -32.70 0.73 33.78
N SER A 636 -33.31 -0.04 34.69
CA SER A 636 -34.41 -0.96 34.38
C SER A 636 -35.74 -0.46 34.94
N GLY A 637 -36.71 -0.19 34.06
CA GLY A 637 -38.10 0.08 34.44
C GLY A 637 -38.82 -1.17 35.00
N SER A 638 -39.31 -1.01 36.23
CA SER A 638 -40.55 -1.58 36.81
C SER A 638 -40.63 -3.06 37.20
N SER A 639 -40.48 -3.37 38.49
CA SER A 639 -41.41 -4.25 39.22
C SER A 639 -41.40 -3.95 40.74
N SER A 640 -42.60 -3.91 41.31
CA SER A 640 -43.02 -3.61 42.69
C SER A 640 -42.20 -4.26 43.83
N ASN A 641 -41.78 -3.46 44.83
CA ASN A 641 -42.32 -3.56 46.21
C ASN A 641 -41.86 -2.42 47.13
N SER A 642 -42.73 -2.11 48.09
CA SER A 642 -42.68 -1.10 49.15
C SER A 642 -41.56 -1.30 50.19
N GLN A 643 -40.88 -0.22 50.61
CA GLN A 643 -40.90 0.31 51.99
C GLN A 643 -39.82 1.38 52.28
N ALA A 644 -40.31 2.48 52.87
CA ALA A 644 -39.77 3.32 53.96
C ALA A 644 -38.30 3.81 54.00
N ALA A 645 -38.20 5.12 53.78
CA ALA A 645 -37.30 6.16 54.31
C ALA A 645 -36.30 5.85 55.45
N SER A 646 -35.08 6.39 55.32
CA SER A 646 -34.50 7.34 56.30
C SER A 646 -33.44 8.23 55.63
N GLY A 647 -33.41 9.52 55.97
CA GLY A 647 -32.67 10.56 55.25
C GLY A 647 -31.27 10.88 55.79
N GLY A 648 -30.49 11.52 54.92
CA GLY A 648 -29.26 12.24 55.26
C GLY A 648 -28.87 13.16 54.10
N LYS A 649 -28.97 14.48 54.31
CA LYS A 649 -28.60 15.53 53.33
C LYS A 649 -27.08 15.64 53.20
N ALA A 650 -26.56 15.64 51.98
CA ALA A 650 -25.30 16.33 51.62
C ALA A 650 -25.21 16.57 50.09
N GLY A 651 -24.93 17.83 49.71
CA GLY A 651 -24.29 18.21 48.44
C GLY A 651 -25.10 18.12 47.14
N ASN A 652 -25.72 19.25 46.74
CA ASN A 652 -26.31 19.41 45.41
C ASN A 652 -25.24 19.44 44.30
N GLY A 653 -25.21 18.40 43.50
CA GLY A 653 -24.61 18.35 42.16
C GLY A 653 -25.28 17.24 41.37
N LEU A 654 -26.24 17.57 40.50
CA LEU A 654 -26.92 16.57 39.68
C LEU A 654 -25.97 16.03 38.61
N SER A 655 -25.89 14.71 38.49
CA SER A 655 -25.04 13.97 37.54
C SER A 655 -25.34 14.36 36.07
N PRO A 656 -24.34 14.37 35.17
CA PRO A 656 -24.49 14.65 33.73
C PRO A 656 -25.58 13.81 33.03
N VAL A 657 -25.88 12.62 33.55
CA VAL A 657 -26.94 11.73 33.06
C VAL A 657 -28.33 12.37 33.22
N VAL A 658 -28.55 13.12 34.30
CA VAL A 658 -29.82 13.80 34.58
C VAL A 658 -30.01 15.00 33.63
N ASN A 659 -28.94 15.67 33.21
CA ASN A 659 -29.00 16.76 32.23
C ASN A 659 -29.38 16.28 30.82
N GLY A 660 -28.90 15.10 30.42
CA GLY A 660 -29.29 14.48 29.14
C GLY A 660 -30.78 14.09 29.10
N VAL A 661 -31.30 13.53 30.19
CA VAL A 661 -32.73 13.15 30.29
C VAL A 661 -33.63 14.38 30.36
N ILE A 662 -33.25 15.42 31.09
CA ILE A 662 -34.01 16.68 31.14
C ILE A 662 -34.00 17.37 29.76
N GLY A 663 -32.85 17.41 29.07
CA GLY A 663 -32.75 17.97 27.72
C GLY A 663 -33.62 17.24 26.70
N ALA A 664 -33.63 15.90 26.72
CA ALA A 664 -34.47 15.10 25.83
C ALA A 664 -35.97 15.28 26.13
N MET A 665 -36.37 15.33 27.40
CA MET A 665 -37.76 15.57 27.81
C MET A 665 -38.26 16.97 27.44
N VAL A 666 -37.41 18.00 27.61
CA VAL A 666 -37.74 19.38 27.22
C VAL A 666 -37.86 19.49 25.70
N THR A 667 -36.96 18.86 24.95
CA THR A 667 -37.03 18.85 23.48
C THR A 667 -38.29 18.14 22.99
N LEU A 668 -38.64 16.99 23.59
CA LEU A 668 -39.87 16.27 23.26
C LEU A 668 -41.12 17.11 23.60
N ALA A 669 -41.12 17.81 24.72
CA ALA A 669 -42.23 18.69 25.10
C ALA A 669 -42.37 19.89 24.15
N VAL A 670 -41.25 20.45 23.66
CA VAL A 670 -41.25 21.53 22.66
C VAL A 670 -41.75 21.04 21.31
N VAL A 671 -41.31 19.86 20.85
CA VAL A 671 -41.76 19.26 19.60
C VAL A 671 -43.25 18.93 19.65
N LEU A 672 -43.71 18.25 20.71
CA LEU A 672 -45.14 17.95 20.90
C LEU A 672 -45.98 19.22 21.07
N GLY A 673 -45.42 20.26 21.69
CA GLY A 673 -46.05 21.58 21.79
C GLY A 673 -46.20 22.27 20.43
N LEU A 674 -45.17 22.21 19.59
CA LEU A 674 -45.20 22.72 18.21
C LEU A 674 -46.17 21.93 17.33
N GLU A 675 -46.18 20.60 17.42
CA GLU A 675 -47.14 19.74 16.70
C GLU A 675 -48.58 20.03 17.14
N ALA A 676 -48.82 20.20 18.44
CA ALA A 676 -50.12 20.60 18.97
C ALA A 676 -50.55 21.98 18.43
N LEU A 677 -49.64 22.95 18.36
CA LEU A 677 -49.89 24.28 17.82
C LEU A 677 -50.24 24.22 16.32
N VAL A 678 -49.50 23.42 15.53
CA VAL A 678 -49.76 23.19 14.11
C VAL A 678 -51.12 22.51 13.90
N MET A 679 -51.49 21.53 14.73
CA MET A 679 -52.81 20.90 14.66
C MET A 679 -53.94 21.88 15.00
N LEU A 680 -53.74 22.76 15.99
CA LEU A 680 -54.74 23.74 16.44
C LEU A 680 -54.96 24.87 15.44
N LEU A 681 -53.89 25.40 14.84
CA LEU A 681 -53.94 26.48 13.85
C LEU A 681 -54.22 25.99 12.42
N GLY A 682 -53.80 24.77 12.08
CA GLY A 682 -53.98 24.17 10.76
C GLY A 682 -55.31 23.44 10.56
N GLY A 683 -56.18 23.37 11.57
CA GLY A 683 -57.50 22.74 11.47
C GLY A 683 -57.47 21.21 11.39
N PHE A 684 -56.34 20.57 11.70
CA PHE A 684 -56.20 19.11 11.66
C PHE A 684 -56.78 18.47 12.93
N ARG A 685 -57.69 17.50 12.76
CA ARG A 685 -58.23 16.69 13.88
C ARG A 685 -57.65 15.28 13.84
N VAL A 686 -57.11 14.83 14.97
CA VAL A 686 -56.67 13.44 15.15
C VAL A 686 -57.90 12.55 15.28
N VAL A 687 -58.05 11.58 14.37
CA VAL A 687 -59.14 10.59 14.40
C VAL A 687 -58.56 9.21 14.62
N SER A 688 -59.11 8.45 15.56
CA SER A 688 -58.63 7.08 15.81
C SER A 688 -59.00 6.15 14.65
N LYS A 689 -58.07 5.26 14.28
CA LYS A 689 -58.28 4.24 13.22
C LYS A 689 -59.55 3.41 13.41
N LYS A 690 -60.00 3.20 14.66
CA LYS A 690 -61.26 2.49 14.98
C LYS A 690 -62.52 3.21 14.49
N ARG A 691 -62.54 4.56 14.45
CA ARG A 691 -63.71 5.32 13.96
C ARG A 691 -63.80 5.37 12.43
N LEU A 692 -62.67 5.31 11.73
CA LEU A 692 -62.64 5.24 10.26
C LEU A 692 -63.15 3.89 9.72
N ALA A 693 -62.90 2.80 10.45
CA ALA A 693 -63.33 1.46 10.04
C ALA A 693 -64.86 1.23 10.14
N GLN A 694 -65.58 1.98 10.98
CA GLN A 694 -67.03 1.82 11.15
C GLN A 694 -67.87 2.59 10.10
N GLY A 695 -67.27 3.54 9.36
CA GLY A 695 -67.97 4.32 8.35
C GLY A 695 -68.06 3.67 6.96
N ALA A 696 -67.26 2.63 6.70
CA ALA A 696 -67.12 2.01 5.38
C ALA A 696 -68.00 0.76 5.17
N ALA A 697 -68.77 0.32 6.18
CA ALA A 697 -69.66 -0.83 6.11
C ALA A 697 -71.12 -0.40 5.88
N GLY A 698 -71.42 0.08 4.66
CA GLY A 698 -72.78 0.39 4.20
C GLY A 698 -72.86 0.31 2.67
N SER A 699 -73.33 -0.85 2.18
CA SER A 699 -73.57 -1.35 0.82
C SER A 699 -74.24 -0.39 -0.20
N PRO A 700 -74.48 -0.74 -1.51
CA PRO A 700 -74.26 -2.01 -2.22
C PRO A 700 -73.63 -1.93 -3.64
N SER A 701 -73.33 -3.12 -4.16
CA SER A 701 -72.75 -3.49 -5.47
C SER A 701 -73.73 -3.54 -6.65
N THR A 702 -73.30 -3.12 -7.84
CA THR A 702 -73.78 -3.50 -9.21
C THR A 702 -72.55 -3.41 -10.13
N SER A 703 -71.96 -4.50 -10.66
CA SER A 703 -72.31 -5.39 -11.79
C SER A 703 -71.89 -4.91 -13.20
N VAL A 704 -71.10 -5.76 -13.89
CA VAL A 704 -70.92 -5.91 -15.37
C VAL A 704 -70.03 -4.84 -16.06
N GLY A 705 -69.11 -5.15 -16.99
CA GLY A 705 -68.77 -6.38 -17.69
C GLY A 705 -67.58 -6.25 -18.66
N ALA A 706 -67.32 -7.34 -19.36
CA ALA A 706 -66.22 -7.59 -20.28
C ALA A 706 -66.27 -6.80 -21.61
N GLY A 707 -65.11 -6.62 -22.25
CA GLY A 707 -64.99 -6.18 -23.64
C GLY A 707 -63.55 -6.33 -24.14
N ALA A 708 -63.39 -7.09 -25.23
CA ALA A 708 -62.13 -7.49 -25.85
C ALA A 708 -61.77 -6.65 -27.10
N LYS A 709 -60.52 -6.84 -27.57
CA LYS A 709 -59.89 -6.43 -28.85
C LYS A 709 -59.54 -4.93 -28.96
N ALA A 710 -58.41 -4.51 -29.52
CA ALA A 710 -57.44 -5.14 -30.43
C ALA A 710 -56.00 -4.85 -30.02
#